data_AF-A0A9Q0QEW7-F1
#
_entry.id   AF-A0A9Q0QEW7-F1
#
_cell.length_a   1.000
_cell.length_b   1.000
_cell.length_c   1.000
_cell.angle_alpha   90.00
_cell.angle_beta   90.00
_cell.angle_gamma   90.00
#
_symmetry.space_group_name_H-M   'P 1'
#
loop_
_entity.id
_entity.type
_entity.pdbx_description
1 polymer ?
#
loop_
_entity_poly.entity_id
_entity_poly.type
_entity_poly.pdbx_seq_one_letter_code
_entity_poly.pdbx_strand_id
1 'polypeptide(L)'
;MVFIADYFFKSNLAENFTSADIEVEVKIESSQEIPIDNIFDNFTVEAALYDTGNWYNSEESANLLSSNVANLKLTHSPMGILGFLGNVLEGKLEKPKLWSAEQPNLYVLVLSLKDATGQVVDCESCLVGIRQVSMAPKQLLVNGRPVIIRGVNRHEHHPRVGKTNIESCMIKDLVLMKQSNINAVRNSHYPQHPRWYELCDLFGLYMIDEANIETHGFNLCKHLKHPTQEQSWAAAMMDRVISMVERDKNHACIISWSLGNESSYGPNHSAAAGWIRERDPSRLVHYEGGGSRTTSTDIICPMYMRVWDIVKIANDPTEPRPLILCEYSHAMGNSSGNICEYWDAIDSTFGLQGGFIWEWVDQALLKESGDGRKHWAYGGDFGDTPNDLNFCLNGLTWPDRTPHPALEEVKYVHQPIKVSLEESTIKITNSHFFQTTQGLEFGWTVHGDGYQLGSGILSLPLIEPQGSCKLEWESGPWYPQLASSFSEEIFLTITTRLLHSTRWVEAGHVISSTQVQFPTRQKIMPHAIKTAGTKIFSEALGDTIRVSQLNVWEITWNMQTGSTESWKVGGVPVINKGIIPCFWRAPTDNDKGGEKDSYYSQWKAAGIDSLVFQTKSCSVKSTTDDLVKIEVVYVGVPICEESSLSESTNATALITVNMIYTIYSSGDLIIECNAIPSSELPPLPRVGVELHLEKSVDQIQWYGRGPFECYPDRKAAAHVGVYEQNVGDMHVPYIVPGECSGRADVRWVTFQNKDGVGIFASTYGSSPPMQMSASYYSTAELDRATRNEELVQGNDIEVHLDHKHMGLGGDDSWSPCVHDKYLVPAVPYSFFIRLCPITAATSGLEMYKSQLQN
;
A
#
# COMPACT_ATOMS: atom_id res chain seq x y z
N MET A 1 45.24 27.13 -15.48
CA MET A 1 43.95 27.63 -14.97
C MET A 1 43.78 27.01 -13.61
N VAL A 2 43.60 27.83 -12.58
CA VAL A 2 43.37 27.38 -11.20
C VAL A 2 41.87 27.35 -10.98
N PHE A 3 41.33 26.27 -10.43
CA PHE A 3 39.90 26.03 -10.28
C PHE A 3 39.58 25.22 -9.01
N ILE A 4 38.32 25.27 -8.57
CA ILE A 4 37.80 24.48 -7.44
C ILE A 4 37.57 23.05 -7.92
N ALA A 5 38.32 22.10 -7.37
CA ALA A 5 38.27 20.70 -7.80
C ALA A 5 37.28 19.86 -6.99
N ASP A 6 37.10 20.17 -5.70
CA ASP A 6 36.14 19.49 -4.82
C ASP A 6 35.80 20.38 -3.62
N TYR A 7 34.64 20.17 -3.03
CA TYR A 7 34.27 20.77 -1.76
C TYR A 7 33.33 19.87 -0.93
N PHE A 8 33.48 19.93 0.40
CA PHE A 8 32.63 19.21 1.33
C PHE A 8 32.08 20.14 2.40
N PHE A 9 30.76 20.34 2.37
CA PHE A 9 30.02 21.09 3.36
C PHE A 9 29.68 20.23 4.58
N LYS A 10 29.99 20.73 5.77
CA LYS A 10 29.62 20.13 7.05
C LYS A 10 28.99 21.17 7.97
N SER A 11 28.03 20.72 8.77
CA SER A 11 27.40 21.53 9.81
C SER A 11 27.34 20.77 11.12
N ASN A 12 27.94 21.34 12.18
CA ASN A 12 27.90 20.80 13.53
C ASN A 12 26.96 21.65 14.38
N LEU A 13 25.84 21.07 14.83
CA LEU A 13 24.86 21.77 15.66
C LEU A 13 25.31 21.78 17.12
N ALA A 14 25.15 22.93 17.78
CA ALA A 14 25.27 23.02 19.23
C ALA A 14 24.19 22.13 19.89
N GLU A 15 24.45 21.60 21.09
CA GLU A 15 23.55 20.65 21.78
C GLU A 15 22.11 21.18 21.96
N ASN A 16 21.95 22.50 22.08
CA ASN A 16 20.67 23.18 22.23
C ASN A 16 20.08 23.68 20.89
N PHE A 17 20.71 23.35 19.76
CA PHE A 17 20.33 23.75 18.40
C PHE A 17 20.28 25.27 18.16
N THR A 18 20.88 26.10 19.03
CA THR A 18 20.81 27.57 18.88
C THR A 18 21.81 28.14 17.88
N SER A 19 22.83 27.36 17.49
CA SER A 19 23.81 27.73 16.48
C SER A 19 24.36 26.50 15.77
N ALA A 20 24.87 26.68 14.56
CA ALA A 20 25.63 25.68 13.82
C ALA A 20 27.03 26.24 13.52
N ASP A 21 28.06 25.45 13.82
CA ASP A 21 29.40 25.68 13.32
C ASP A 21 29.46 25.06 11.91
N ILE A 22 29.90 25.87 10.95
CA ILE A 22 29.94 25.51 9.53
C ILE A 22 31.39 25.33 9.14
N GLU A 23 31.69 24.20 8.50
CA GLU A 23 32.99 23.86 7.96
C GLU A 23 32.83 23.51 6.48
N VAL A 24 33.71 24.04 5.63
CA VAL A 24 33.78 23.68 4.22
C VAL A 24 35.21 23.31 3.86
N GLU A 25 35.44 22.04 3.58
CA GLU A 25 36.70 21.56 2.98
C GLU A 25 36.70 21.96 1.51
N VAL A 26 37.79 22.52 1.00
CA VAL A 26 37.91 22.92 -0.41
C VAL A 26 39.24 22.46 -0.97
N LYS A 27 39.19 21.74 -2.09
CA LYS A 27 40.36 21.37 -2.89
C LYS A 27 40.46 22.27 -4.10
N ILE A 28 41.66 22.79 -4.36
CA ILE A 28 41.96 23.63 -5.52
C ILE A 28 43.00 22.89 -6.36
N GLU A 29 42.82 22.88 -7.67
CA GLU A 29 43.79 22.34 -8.61
C GLU A 29 44.18 23.34 -9.69
N SER A 30 45.26 23.05 -10.40
CA SER A 30 45.77 23.86 -11.52
C SER A 30 45.95 22.98 -12.74
N SER A 31 45.48 23.45 -13.90
CA SER A 31 45.72 22.77 -15.20
C SER A 31 47.16 22.88 -15.71
N GLN A 32 48.04 23.57 -14.98
CA GLN A 32 49.49 23.61 -15.20
C GLN A 32 50.20 23.07 -13.94
N GLU A 33 51.36 22.41 -14.11
CA GLU A 33 52.25 21.99 -13.00
C GLU A 33 52.83 23.21 -12.27
N ILE A 34 51.98 23.89 -11.49
CA ILE A 34 52.37 24.93 -10.55
C ILE A 34 52.55 24.23 -9.20
N PRO A 35 53.69 24.41 -8.49
CA PRO A 35 53.84 23.91 -7.13
C PRO A 35 52.67 24.39 -6.26
N ILE A 36 52.08 23.47 -5.47
CA ILE A 36 50.91 23.73 -4.63
C ILE A 36 51.11 24.98 -3.74
N ASP A 37 52.32 25.17 -3.22
CA ASP A 37 52.70 26.33 -2.40
C ASP A 37 52.49 27.68 -3.14
N ASN A 38 52.79 27.72 -4.45
CA ASN A 38 52.60 28.93 -5.26
C ASN A 38 51.12 29.20 -5.61
N ILE A 39 50.24 28.20 -5.49
CA ILE A 39 48.80 28.38 -5.67
C ILE A 39 48.22 29.08 -4.44
N PHE A 40 48.61 28.64 -3.24
CA PHE A 40 48.10 29.22 -2.00
C PHE A 40 48.56 30.66 -1.73
N ASP A 41 49.73 31.07 -2.25
CA ASP A 41 50.22 32.45 -2.11
C ASP A 41 49.55 33.47 -3.05
N ASN A 42 48.92 33.00 -4.14
CA ASN A 42 48.38 33.86 -5.20
C ASN A 42 46.86 33.79 -5.38
N PHE A 43 46.19 32.89 -4.65
CA PHE A 43 44.75 32.70 -4.74
C PHE A 43 44.12 32.64 -3.35
N THR A 44 42.89 33.15 -3.22
CA THR A 44 42.11 33.10 -1.98
C THR A 44 40.75 32.47 -2.28
N VAL A 45 40.31 31.54 -1.43
CA VAL A 45 38.95 31.02 -1.46
C VAL A 45 38.14 31.69 -0.36
N GLU A 46 36.96 32.17 -0.73
CA GLU A 46 35.93 32.62 0.19
C GLU A 46 34.68 31.75 0.01
N ALA A 47 33.92 31.56 1.08
CA ALA A 47 32.60 30.96 0.97
C ALA A 47 31.56 31.69 1.81
N ALA A 48 30.32 31.66 1.37
CA ALA A 48 29.20 32.30 2.06
C ALA A 48 27.92 31.45 1.94
N LEU A 49 27.07 31.54 2.96
CA LEU A 49 25.75 30.92 2.99
C LEU A 49 24.66 31.96 2.80
N TYR A 50 23.66 31.62 1.98
CA TYR A 50 22.51 32.46 1.68
C TYR A 50 21.20 31.73 2.00
N ASP A 51 20.29 32.37 2.74
CA ASP A 51 18.97 31.80 3.04
C ASP A 51 18.07 31.84 1.79
N THR A 52 17.47 30.69 1.44
CA THR A 52 16.60 30.55 0.27
C THR A 52 15.13 30.91 0.53
N GLY A 53 14.73 31.11 1.80
CA GLY A 53 13.32 31.24 2.19
C GLY A 53 12.57 32.41 1.53
N ASN A 54 13.27 33.47 1.12
CA ASN A 54 12.67 34.62 0.43
C ASN A 54 12.61 34.45 -1.09
N TRP A 55 13.31 33.46 -1.66
CA TRP A 55 13.47 33.33 -3.11
C TRP A 55 12.26 32.67 -3.78
N TYR A 56 11.51 31.86 -3.03
CA TYR A 56 10.36 31.11 -3.54
C TYR A 56 8.99 31.76 -3.21
N ASN A 57 8.99 32.91 -2.52
CA ASN A 57 7.78 33.52 -1.94
C ASN A 57 7.37 34.88 -2.54
N SER A 58 8.02 35.38 -3.62
CA SER A 58 7.72 36.75 -4.12
C SER A 58 7.59 36.88 -5.63
N GLU A 59 6.62 37.71 -6.06
CA GLU A 59 6.45 38.22 -7.43
C GLU A 59 7.49 39.30 -7.81
N GLU A 60 8.40 39.67 -6.89
CA GLU A 60 9.48 40.63 -7.10
C GLU A 60 10.85 39.94 -7.22
N SER A 61 11.79 40.56 -7.92
CA SER A 61 13.16 40.06 -8.04
C SER A 61 13.86 40.03 -6.67
N ALA A 62 14.07 38.83 -6.12
CA ALA A 62 14.75 38.65 -4.84
C ALA A 62 16.19 39.19 -4.89
N ASN A 63 16.56 40.09 -3.97
CA ASN A 63 17.94 40.52 -3.80
C ASN A 63 18.74 39.46 -3.04
N LEU A 64 19.42 38.58 -3.79
CA LEU A 64 20.21 37.46 -3.26
C LEU A 64 21.30 37.89 -2.26
N LEU A 65 21.91 39.06 -2.44
CA LEU A 65 22.97 39.54 -1.52
C LEU A 65 22.43 39.88 -0.14
N SER A 66 21.16 40.27 -0.04
CA SER A 66 20.51 40.58 1.24
C SER A 66 20.18 39.35 2.08
N SER A 67 20.29 38.13 1.52
CA SER A 67 20.06 36.88 2.24
C SER A 67 21.33 36.18 2.73
N ASN A 68 22.50 36.85 2.68
CA ASN A 68 23.73 36.34 3.30
C ASN A 68 23.53 36.18 4.82
N VAL A 69 23.72 34.97 5.33
CA VAL A 69 23.53 34.64 6.74
C VAL A 69 24.81 34.22 7.45
N ALA A 70 25.84 33.81 6.70
CA ALA A 70 27.15 33.48 7.24
C ALA A 70 28.24 33.67 6.17
N ASN A 71 29.40 34.17 6.60
CA ASN A 71 30.61 34.23 5.78
C ASN A 71 31.66 33.32 6.43
N LEU A 72 32.29 32.49 5.61
CA LEU A 72 33.26 31.49 6.02
C LEU A 72 34.66 32.03 5.74
N LYS A 73 35.54 31.91 6.72
CA LYS A 73 36.92 32.41 6.66
C LYS A 73 37.88 31.25 6.64
N LEU A 74 38.98 31.42 5.92
CA LEU A 74 40.07 30.46 5.91
C LEU A 74 40.68 30.33 7.30
N THR A 75 40.62 29.12 7.85
CA THR A 75 41.44 28.67 8.97
C THR A 75 42.61 27.89 8.35
N HIS A 76 43.85 28.36 8.56
CA HIS A 76 45.06 27.82 7.92
C HIS A 76 45.09 26.27 7.91
N SER A 77 45.59 25.68 6.80
CA SER A 77 45.65 24.22 6.58
C SER A 77 46.07 23.46 7.84
N PRO A 78 45.23 22.55 8.36
CA PRO A 78 45.68 21.69 9.42
C PRO A 78 46.74 20.75 8.81
N MET A 79 48.01 20.96 9.17
CA MET A 79 49.06 19.92 9.15
C MET A 79 48.68 18.65 9.95
N GLY A 80 47.44 18.56 10.47
CA GLY A 80 46.95 17.51 11.35
C GLY A 80 45.97 16.50 10.74
N ILE A 81 45.46 16.71 9.52
CA ILE A 81 44.63 15.69 8.84
C ILE A 81 45.53 14.90 7.88
N LEU A 82 45.90 13.68 8.27
CA LEU A 82 46.72 12.79 7.45
C LEU A 82 46.01 12.52 6.10
N GLY A 83 46.57 13.04 5.00
CA GLY A 83 46.09 12.75 3.64
C GLY A 83 45.17 13.81 3.00
N PHE A 84 44.72 14.84 3.71
CA PHE A 84 44.00 15.97 3.10
C PHE A 84 44.94 17.15 2.80
N LEU A 85 45.06 17.50 1.52
CA LEU A 85 45.85 18.64 1.02
C LEU A 85 44.90 19.70 0.44
N GLY A 86 44.14 20.39 1.30
CA GLY A 86 43.19 21.42 0.90
C GLY A 86 43.04 22.55 1.93
N ASN A 87 42.11 23.46 1.63
CA ASN A 87 41.72 24.57 2.51
C ASN A 87 40.53 24.17 3.37
N VAL A 88 40.45 24.73 4.58
CA VAL A 88 39.26 24.63 5.43
C VAL A 88 38.73 26.03 5.68
N LEU A 89 37.45 26.23 5.39
CA LEU A 89 36.75 27.47 5.63
C LEU A 89 35.76 27.25 6.78
N GLU A 90 35.85 28.09 7.81
CA GLU A 90 35.00 28.00 9.00
C GLU A 90 34.16 29.25 9.20
N GLY A 91 32.98 29.07 9.77
CA GLY A 91 32.11 30.16 10.18
C GLY A 91 30.98 29.66 11.05
N LYS A 92 30.10 30.58 11.45
CA LYS A 92 29.04 30.28 12.41
C LYS A 92 27.71 30.84 11.93
N LEU A 93 26.68 30.00 12.03
CA LEU A 93 25.30 30.36 11.75
C LEU A 93 24.50 30.36 13.05
N GLU A 94 24.01 31.53 13.45
CA GLU A 94 23.16 31.67 14.63
C GLU A 94 21.70 31.37 14.26
N LYS A 95 20.99 30.64 15.13
CA LYS A 95 19.59 30.22 14.97
C LYS A 95 19.30 29.60 13.59
N PRO A 96 19.99 28.51 13.21
CA PRO A 96 19.79 27.88 11.91
C PRO A 96 18.35 27.38 11.75
N LYS A 97 17.77 27.56 10.56
CA LYS A 97 16.56 26.86 10.16
C LYS A 97 16.95 25.43 9.79
N LEU A 98 16.54 24.47 10.61
CA LEU A 98 16.95 23.08 10.42
C LEU A 98 16.22 22.42 9.26
N TRP A 99 16.92 21.57 8.51
CA TRP A 99 16.35 20.73 7.48
C TRP A 99 15.78 19.44 8.08
N SER A 100 14.59 19.07 7.65
CA SER A 100 13.97 17.75 7.87
C SER A 100 13.00 17.44 6.73
N ALA A 101 12.51 16.20 6.64
CA ALA A 101 11.47 15.86 5.65
C ALA A 101 10.14 16.62 5.87
N GLU A 102 9.90 17.11 7.09
CA GLU A 102 8.73 17.96 7.41
C GLU A 102 9.01 19.44 7.08
N GLN A 103 10.24 19.90 7.31
CA GLN A 103 10.65 21.30 7.13
C GLN A 103 11.94 21.33 6.28
N PRO A 104 11.83 21.25 4.94
CA PRO A 104 12.99 21.18 4.04
C PRO A 104 13.66 22.57 3.87
N ASN A 105 14.11 23.16 4.97
CA ASN A 105 14.80 24.44 4.96
C ASN A 105 16.19 24.30 4.33
N LEU A 106 16.46 25.09 3.29
CA LEU A 106 17.71 25.05 2.54
C LEU A 106 18.40 26.41 2.53
N TYR A 107 19.72 26.36 2.44
CA TYR A 107 20.61 27.48 2.17
C TYR A 107 21.35 27.22 0.85
N VAL A 108 21.91 28.27 0.24
CA VAL A 108 22.87 28.14 -0.85
C VAL A 108 24.26 28.40 -0.32
N LEU A 109 25.16 27.43 -0.51
CA LEU A 109 26.59 27.63 -0.36
C LEU A 109 27.14 28.17 -1.68
N VAL A 110 27.88 29.28 -1.60
CA VAL A 110 28.63 29.83 -2.74
C VAL A 110 30.09 29.87 -2.36
N LEU A 111 30.94 29.24 -3.17
CA LEU A 111 32.40 29.29 -3.09
C LEU A 111 32.92 30.20 -4.19
N SER A 112 33.83 31.10 -3.86
CA SER A 112 34.47 31.99 -4.83
C SER A 112 35.98 31.89 -4.69
N LEU A 113 36.64 31.46 -5.76
CA LEU A 113 38.09 31.47 -5.90
C LEU A 113 38.51 32.79 -6.55
N LYS A 114 39.36 33.55 -5.88
CA LYS A 114 39.86 34.84 -6.34
C LYS A 114 41.37 34.81 -6.55
N ASP A 115 41.86 35.56 -7.53
CA ASP A 115 43.29 35.81 -7.69
C ASP A 115 43.81 36.89 -6.73
N ALA A 116 45.12 37.14 -6.77
CA ALA A 116 45.78 38.17 -5.96
C ALA A 116 45.28 39.61 -6.23
N THR A 117 44.59 39.87 -7.35
CA THR A 117 43.96 41.17 -7.64
C THR A 117 42.56 41.31 -7.04
N GLY A 118 42.02 40.22 -6.48
CA GLY A 118 40.67 40.13 -5.95
C GLY A 118 39.62 39.80 -7.01
N GLN A 119 40.01 39.47 -8.23
CA GLN A 119 39.09 39.06 -9.29
C GLN A 119 38.68 37.59 -9.09
N VAL A 120 37.38 37.30 -9.20
CA VAL A 120 36.88 35.91 -9.17
C VAL A 120 37.33 35.19 -10.45
N VAL A 121 38.07 34.11 -10.28
CA VAL A 121 38.58 33.26 -11.36
C VAL A 121 37.79 31.96 -11.51
N ASP A 122 37.11 31.52 -10.44
CA ASP A 122 36.23 30.37 -10.46
C ASP A 122 35.16 30.48 -9.34
N CYS A 123 34.01 29.85 -9.55
CA CYS A 123 32.89 29.91 -8.61
C CYS A 123 32.03 28.64 -8.69
N GLU A 124 31.73 28.06 -7.53
CA GLU A 124 30.88 26.87 -7.41
C GLU A 124 29.76 27.12 -6.40
N SER A 125 28.64 26.40 -6.53
CA SER A 125 27.53 26.52 -5.60
C SER A 125 26.69 25.26 -5.49
N CYS A 126 26.10 25.03 -4.31
CA CYS A 126 25.11 23.97 -4.11
C CYS A 126 24.07 24.36 -3.06
N LEU A 127 22.96 23.61 -3.06
CA LEU A 127 21.99 23.65 -1.96
C LEU A 127 22.53 22.83 -0.78
N VAL A 128 22.38 23.38 0.42
CA VAL A 128 22.77 22.70 1.66
C VAL A 128 21.67 22.84 2.72
N GLY A 129 21.48 21.81 3.53
CA GLY A 129 20.53 21.80 4.64
C GLY A 129 21.24 21.60 5.96
N ILE A 130 20.94 22.43 6.95
CA ILE A 130 21.50 22.29 8.30
C ILE A 130 20.72 21.23 9.06
N ARG A 131 21.33 20.07 9.31
CA ARG A 131 20.74 19.03 10.17
C ARG A 131 21.83 18.27 10.92
N GLN A 132 21.41 17.44 11.85
CA GLN A 132 22.26 16.41 12.45
C GLN A 132 21.55 15.06 12.34
N VAL A 133 22.28 14.05 11.85
CA VAL A 133 21.90 12.64 11.98
C VAL A 133 22.79 12.02 13.05
N SER A 134 22.19 11.30 13.98
CA SER A 134 22.93 10.64 15.06
C SER A 134 22.23 9.37 15.52
N MET A 135 22.89 8.62 16.38
CA MET A 135 22.33 7.42 17.01
C MET A 135 22.17 7.58 18.50
N ALA A 136 21.09 7.02 19.02
CA ALA A 136 20.89 6.67 20.43
C ALA A 136 20.53 5.18 20.51
N PRO A 137 20.51 4.56 21.71
CA PRO A 137 20.12 3.16 21.85
C PRO A 137 18.77 2.88 21.19
N LYS A 138 18.79 1.99 20.21
CA LYS A 138 17.68 1.57 19.34
C LYS A 138 17.04 2.71 18.53
N GLN A 139 17.72 3.84 18.34
CA GLN A 139 17.13 4.99 17.67
C GLN A 139 18.10 5.68 16.69
N LEU A 140 17.69 5.81 15.44
CA LEU A 140 18.19 6.81 14.50
C LEU A 140 17.51 8.14 14.82
N LEU A 141 18.32 9.18 15.02
CA LEU A 141 17.85 10.52 15.33
C LEU A 141 18.13 11.47 14.17
N VAL A 142 17.15 12.32 13.85
CA VAL A 142 17.34 13.52 13.02
C VAL A 142 17.02 14.73 13.89
N ASN A 143 17.97 15.66 14.01
CA ASN A 143 17.86 16.85 14.87
C ASN A 143 17.41 16.51 16.31
N GLY A 144 17.98 15.43 16.86
CA GLY A 144 17.66 14.93 18.20
C GLY A 144 16.31 14.22 18.35
N ARG A 145 15.58 13.95 17.26
CA ARG A 145 14.26 13.29 17.28
C ARG A 145 14.29 11.91 16.60
N PRO A 146 13.65 10.87 17.18
CA PRO A 146 13.64 9.52 16.62
C PRO A 146 12.59 9.39 15.50
N VAL A 147 12.90 9.98 14.34
CA VAL A 147 11.97 10.02 13.20
C VAL A 147 11.56 8.62 12.75
N ILE A 148 10.33 8.47 12.28
CA ILE A 148 9.82 7.20 11.72
C ILE A 148 9.93 7.25 10.19
N ILE A 149 10.54 6.23 9.59
CA ILE A 149 10.76 6.10 8.17
C ILE A 149 9.50 5.50 7.50
N ARG A 150 8.78 6.36 6.79
CA ARG A 150 7.63 6.04 5.93
C ARG A 150 8.15 5.95 4.50
N GLY A 151 8.92 4.91 4.22
CA GLY A 151 9.75 4.81 3.03
C GLY A 151 9.16 3.97 1.90
N VAL A 152 9.71 4.14 0.70
CA VAL A 152 9.51 3.25 -0.45
C VAL A 152 10.83 3.08 -1.21
N ASN A 153 11.07 1.89 -1.75
CA ASN A 153 12.14 1.64 -2.72
C ASN A 153 11.72 2.22 -4.09
N ARG A 154 12.66 2.80 -4.83
CA ARG A 154 12.36 3.39 -6.13
C ARG A 154 13.46 3.06 -7.13
N HIS A 155 13.14 2.25 -8.14
CA HIS A 155 13.93 2.19 -9.35
C HIS A 155 13.69 3.39 -10.30
N GLU A 156 14.75 3.79 -11.02
CA GLU A 156 14.65 4.73 -12.14
C GLU A 156 14.04 4.04 -13.35
N HIS A 157 12.71 4.14 -13.51
CA HIS A 157 12.01 3.46 -14.60
C HIS A 157 10.98 4.36 -15.30
N HIS A 158 11.02 4.35 -16.62
CA HIS A 158 10.03 4.98 -17.49
C HIS A 158 9.54 3.97 -18.55
N PRO A 159 8.21 3.77 -18.70
CA PRO A 159 7.67 2.72 -19.55
C PRO A 159 8.05 2.83 -21.04
N ARG A 160 8.44 4.01 -21.52
CA ARG A 160 8.81 4.23 -22.94
C ARG A 160 10.29 4.35 -23.22
N VAL A 161 11.10 4.76 -22.23
CA VAL A 161 12.53 5.07 -22.44
C VAL A 161 13.43 4.27 -21.49
N GLY A 162 12.87 3.22 -20.87
CA GLY A 162 13.57 2.33 -19.96
C GLY A 162 14.09 3.09 -18.75
N LYS A 163 15.42 3.02 -18.53
CA LYS A 163 16.11 3.66 -17.40
C LYS A 163 16.50 5.12 -17.66
N THR A 164 16.07 5.73 -18.77
CA THR A 164 16.31 7.16 -19.03
C THR A 164 15.43 8.01 -18.14
N ASN A 165 16.05 8.90 -17.38
CA ASN A 165 15.36 9.74 -16.41
C ASN A 165 14.87 11.06 -16.99
N ILE A 166 13.67 11.45 -16.61
CA ILE A 166 13.03 12.71 -17.02
C ILE A 166 12.62 13.45 -15.74
N GLU A 167 13.06 14.70 -15.59
CA GLU A 167 12.81 15.50 -14.38
C GLU A 167 11.32 15.59 -14.03
N SER A 168 10.44 15.75 -15.03
CA SER A 168 8.99 15.79 -14.79
C SER A 168 8.45 14.49 -14.18
N CYS A 169 9.05 13.33 -14.49
CA CYS A 169 8.67 12.06 -13.88
C CYS A 169 9.19 11.96 -12.44
N MET A 170 10.40 12.45 -12.16
CA MET A 170 10.90 12.56 -10.78
C MET A 170 9.97 13.44 -9.92
N ILE A 171 9.57 14.59 -10.44
CA ILE A 171 8.64 15.50 -9.76
C ILE A 171 7.28 14.82 -9.55
N LYS A 172 6.76 14.11 -10.57
CA LYS A 172 5.50 13.35 -10.43
C LYS A 172 5.60 12.30 -9.33
N ASP A 173 6.70 11.55 -9.27
CA ASP A 173 6.96 10.56 -8.22
C ASP A 173 6.96 11.24 -6.83
N LEU A 174 7.72 12.33 -6.66
CA LEU A 174 7.82 13.06 -5.39
C LEU A 174 6.48 13.63 -4.91
N VAL A 175 5.70 14.20 -5.83
CA VAL A 175 4.37 14.74 -5.56
C VAL A 175 3.45 13.64 -5.06
N LEU A 176 3.36 12.51 -5.77
CA LEU A 176 2.50 11.39 -5.37
C LEU A 176 2.96 10.76 -4.06
N MET A 177 4.27 10.58 -3.86
CA MET A 177 4.83 10.11 -2.59
C MET A 177 4.41 11.00 -1.42
N LYS A 178 4.57 12.32 -1.54
CA LYS A 178 4.16 13.27 -0.49
C LYS A 178 2.63 13.26 -0.27
N GLN A 179 1.84 13.17 -1.33
CA GLN A 179 0.38 13.06 -1.25
C GLN A 179 -0.08 11.79 -0.53
N SER A 180 0.72 10.72 -0.58
CA SER A 180 0.52 9.44 0.10
C SER A 180 1.31 9.30 1.40
N ASN A 181 1.69 10.42 2.03
CA ASN A 181 2.36 10.48 3.34
C ASN A 181 3.75 9.80 3.41
N ILE A 182 4.38 9.50 2.28
CA ILE A 182 5.73 8.94 2.21
C ILE A 182 6.76 10.04 2.52
N ASN A 183 7.67 9.77 3.46
CA ASN A 183 8.69 10.73 3.91
C ASN A 183 10.13 10.30 3.57
N ALA A 184 10.32 9.11 3.00
CA ALA A 184 11.64 8.60 2.68
C ALA A 184 11.67 7.79 1.38
N VAL A 185 12.85 7.72 0.76
CA VAL A 185 13.13 6.88 -0.40
C VAL A 185 14.46 6.14 -0.23
N ARG A 186 14.51 4.88 -0.67
CA ARG A 186 15.77 4.15 -0.85
C ARG A 186 16.08 4.06 -2.33
N ASN A 187 17.30 4.41 -2.71
CA ASN A 187 17.79 4.39 -4.08
C ASN A 187 18.14 2.95 -4.52
N SER A 188 17.13 2.10 -4.68
CA SER A 188 17.32 0.71 -5.13
C SER A 188 17.85 0.64 -6.58
N HIS A 189 18.99 0.03 -6.89
CA HIS A 189 20.10 -0.38 -6.01
C HIS A 189 21.41 0.25 -6.50
N TYR A 190 21.39 1.56 -6.70
CA TYR A 190 22.48 2.32 -7.29
C TYR A 190 22.29 3.83 -7.05
N PRO A 191 23.38 4.62 -7.11
CA PRO A 191 23.27 6.06 -7.05
C PRO A 191 22.47 6.55 -8.25
N GLN A 192 21.45 7.39 -8.00
CA GLN A 192 20.51 7.81 -9.03
C GLN A 192 20.99 9.04 -9.78
N HIS A 193 20.17 9.54 -10.70
CA HIS A 193 20.46 10.76 -11.44
C HIS A 193 20.65 11.95 -10.47
N PRO A 194 21.70 12.79 -10.59
CA PRO A 194 22.02 13.85 -9.61
C PRO A 194 20.85 14.80 -9.28
N ARG A 195 20.04 15.12 -10.30
CA ARG A 195 18.82 15.93 -10.13
C ARG A 195 17.82 15.36 -9.11
N TRP A 196 17.80 14.05 -8.90
CA TRP A 196 16.92 13.40 -7.91
C TRP A 196 17.21 13.87 -6.48
N TYR A 197 18.48 13.98 -6.11
CA TYR A 197 18.92 14.39 -4.78
C TYR A 197 18.56 15.85 -4.49
N GLU A 198 18.80 16.74 -5.45
CA GLU A 198 18.40 18.16 -5.36
C GLU A 198 16.89 18.29 -5.17
N LEU A 199 16.10 17.47 -5.87
CA LEU A 199 14.65 17.45 -5.71
C LEU A 199 14.23 16.87 -4.36
N CYS A 200 14.88 15.82 -3.85
CA CYS A 200 14.60 15.26 -2.53
C CYS A 200 14.95 16.24 -1.39
N ASP A 201 16.06 16.97 -1.52
CA ASP A 201 16.42 18.09 -0.62
C ASP A 201 15.30 19.13 -0.58
N LEU A 202 14.80 19.49 -1.77
CA LEU A 202 13.83 20.56 -1.96
C LEU A 202 12.41 20.17 -1.54
N PHE A 203 12.00 18.92 -1.81
CA PHE A 203 10.67 18.40 -1.46
C PHE A 203 10.60 17.86 -0.03
N GLY A 204 11.73 17.56 0.61
CA GLY A 204 11.78 16.96 1.94
C GLY A 204 11.49 15.47 1.91
N LEU A 205 12.47 14.68 1.48
CA LEU A 205 12.50 13.23 1.72
C LEU A 205 13.80 12.83 2.38
N TYR A 206 13.73 11.96 3.39
CA TYR A 206 14.90 11.23 3.84
C TYR A 206 15.33 10.21 2.79
N MET A 207 16.63 9.99 2.65
CA MET A 207 17.18 9.12 1.63
C MET A 207 18.21 8.16 2.21
N ILE A 208 18.13 6.91 1.76
CA ILE A 208 19.26 5.99 1.77
C ILE A 208 19.82 5.98 0.35
N ASP A 209 21.06 6.46 0.23
CA ASP A 209 21.77 6.41 -1.05
C ASP A 209 22.65 5.17 -1.10
N GLU A 210 22.60 4.43 -2.19
CA GLU A 210 23.10 3.05 -2.24
C GLU A 210 24.12 2.84 -3.36
N ALA A 211 25.27 2.26 -3.01
CA ALA A 211 26.30 1.98 -3.97
C ALA A 211 25.81 0.94 -5.00
N ASN A 212 26.21 1.11 -6.26
CA ASN A 212 25.83 0.20 -7.35
C ASN A 212 26.60 -1.13 -7.24
N ILE A 213 26.30 -1.93 -6.23
CA ILE A 213 26.94 -3.21 -5.94
C ILE A 213 25.84 -4.21 -5.61
N GLU A 214 25.54 -5.05 -6.61
CA GLU A 214 24.65 -6.18 -6.44
C GLU A 214 25.22 -7.40 -7.17
N THR A 215 25.43 -8.49 -6.46
CA THR A 215 25.98 -9.73 -7.02
C THR A 215 25.14 -10.95 -6.64
N HIS A 216 23.81 -10.77 -6.58
CA HIS A 216 22.84 -11.77 -6.15
C HIS A 216 23.09 -13.16 -6.76
N GLY A 217 23.36 -13.23 -8.08
CA GLY A 217 23.58 -14.49 -8.78
C GLY A 217 24.73 -15.35 -8.24
N PHE A 218 25.69 -14.79 -7.50
CA PHE A 218 26.75 -15.56 -6.84
C PHE A 218 26.23 -16.40 -5.66
N ASN A 219 25.11 -16.02 -5.03
CA ASN A 219 24.47 -16.84 -3.98
C ASN A 219 23.97 -18.19 -4.54
N LEU A 220 23.62 -18.21 -5.83
CA LEU A 220 23.21 -19.43 -6.55
C LEU A 220 24.42 -20.25 -7.03
N CYS A 221 25.61 -19.67 -7.08
CA CYS A 221 26.82 -20.27 -7.64
C CYS A 221 27.82 -20.70 -6.54
N LYS A 222 27.46 -21.71 -5.73
CA LYS A 222 28.25 -22.19 -4.57
C LYS A 222 29.72 -22.58 -4.84
N HIS A 223 30.10 -22.80 -6.09
CA HIS A 223 31.47 -23.16 -6.49
C HIS A 223 32.36 -21.94 -6.75
N LEU A 224 31.77 -20.74 -6.88
CA LEU A 224 32.48 -19.48 -7.00
C LEU A 224 32.53 -18.81 -5.64
N LYS A 225 33.68 -18.20 -5.33
CA LYS A 225 33.78 -17.35 -4.15
C LYS A 225 33.11 -16.01 -4.46
N HIS A 226 32.35 -15.52 -3.49
CA HIS A 226 31.60 -14.29 -3.64
C HIS A 226 32.55 -13.09 -3.85
N PRO A 227 32.28 -12.14 -4.78
CA PRO A 227 33.16 -11.00 -5.04
C PRO A 227 33.52 -10.21 -3.78
N THR A 228 32.60 -10.14 -2.83
CA THR A 228 32.74 -9.43 -1.56
C THR A 228 33.71 -10.10 -0.57
N GLN A 229 34.11 -11.34 -0.84
CA GLN A 229 35.10 -12.12 -0.13
C GLN A 229 36.46 -12.17 -0.85
N GLU A 230 36.55 -11.68 -2.09
CA GLU A 230 37.74 -11.78 -2.94
C GLU A 230 38.50 -10.45 -3.01
N GLN A 231 39.80 -10.51 -2.72
CA GLN A 231 40.66 -9.33 -2.72
C GLN A 231 40.78 -8.68 -4.11
N SER A 232 40.70 -9.47 -5.19
CA SER A 232 40.76 -8.96 -6.56
C SER A 232 39.59 -8.01 -6.90
N TRP A 233 38.47 -8.11 -6.19
CA TRP A 233 37.30 -7.25 -6.35
C TRP A 233 37.29 -6.04 -5.41
N ALA A 234 38.21 -5.97 -4.44
CA ALA A 234 38.23 -4.93 -3.42
C ALA A 234 38.29 -3.52 -4.03
N ALA A 235 39.17 -3.29 -5.01
CA ALA A 235 39.31 -1.99 -5.66
C ALA A 235 38.03 -1.56 -6.40
N ALA A 236 37.38 -2.48 -7.12
CA ALA A 236 36.16 -2.18 -7.87
C ALA A 236 34.96 -1.88 -6.96
N MET A 237 34.85 -2.59 -5.82
CA MET A 237 33.81 -2.30 -4.83
C MET A 237 34.07 -0.97 -4.12
N MET A 238 35.31 -0.72 -3.71
CA MET A 238 35.69 0.55 -3.07
C MET A 238 35.44 1.73 -3.99
N ASP A 239 35.79 1.63 -5.28
CA ASP A 239 35.57 2.69 -6.28
C ASP A 239 34.08 3.10 -6.37
N ARG A 240 33.16 2.14 -6.38
CA ARG A 240 31.72 2.39 -6.44
C ARG A 240 31.18 3.09 -5.18
N VAL A 241 31.71 2.72 -4.02
CA VAL A 241 31.34 3.35 -2.74
C VAL A 241 31.93 4.75 -2.63
N ILE A 242 33.22 4.91 -2.92
CA ILE A 242 33.94 6.19 -2.87
C ILE A 242 33.28 7.17 -3.83
N SER A 243 33.03 6.76 -5.07
CA SER A 243 32.46 7.64 -6.09
C SER A 243 31.05 8.13 -5.73
N MET A 244 30.22 7.28 -5.12
CA MET A 244 28.90 7.69 -4.62
C MET A 244 29.04 8.75 -3.52
N VAL A 245 29.80 8.45 -2.46
CA VAL A 245 29.95 9.36 -1.32
C VAL A 245 30.56 10.69 -1.77
N GLU A 246 31.63 10.66 -2.56
CA GLU A 246 32.28 11.90 -3.00
C GLU A 246 31.39 12.75 -3.90
N ARG A 247 30.52 12.15 -4.72
CA ARG A 247 29.55 12.87 -5.54
C ARG A 247 28.44 13.50 -4.69
N ASP A 248 27.92 12.76 -3.72
CA ASP A 248 26.61 13.08 -3.11
C ASP A 248 26.70 13.62 -1.66
N LYS A 249 27.90 13.69 -1.07
CA LYS A 249 28.17 14.07 0.34
C LYS A 249 27.52 15.38 0.82
N ASN A 250 27.20 16.30 -0.09
CA ASN A 250 26.63 17.61 0.25
C ASN A 250 25.10 17.62 0.35
N HIS A 251 24.40 16.55 -0.06
CA HIS A 251 22.93 16.52 -0.06
C HIS A 251 22.32 16.31 1.33
N ALA A 252 21.32 17.13 1.65
CA ALA A 252 20.67 17.12 2.96
C ALA A 252 19.75 15.91 3.18
N CYS A 253 19.21 15.36 2.09
CA CYS A 253 18.26 14.26 2.11
C CYS A 253 18.89 12.96 2.59
N ILE A 254 20.18 12.74 2.33
CA ILE A 254 20.87 11.48 2.58
C ILE A 254 21.10 11.31 4.08
N ILE A 255 20.35 10.44 4.74
CA ILE A 255 20.54 10.16 6.17
C ILE A 255 21.42 8.93 6.43
N SER A 256 21.62 8.09 5.40
CA SER A 256 22.46 6.90 5.49
C SER A 256 23.06 6.53 4.12
N TRP A 257 24.26 5.98 4.16
CA TRP A 257 24.96 5.38 3.02
C TRP A 257 24.77 3.87 3.04
N SER A 258 24.29 3.29 1.94
CA SER A 258 24.19 1.84 1.77
C SER A 258 25.35 1.28 0.96
N LEU A 259 25.92 0.17 1.43
CA LEU A 259 27.09 -0.46 0.79
C LEU A 259 26.75 -1.25 -0.49
N GLY A 260 25.46 -1.36 -0.83
CA GLY A 260 24.94 -2.15 -1.94
C GLY A 260 23.77 -3.03 -1.51
N ASN A 261 23.41 -3.98 -2.35
CA ASN A 261 22.27 -4.87 -2.16
C ASN A 261 22.66 -6.35 -2.40
N GLU A 262 22.04 -7.27 -1.68
CA GLU A 262 22.07 -8.74 -1.90
C GLU A 262 23.44 -9.34 -2.33
N SER A 263 24.53 -8.81 -1.78
CA SER A 263 25.91 -9.15 -2.16
C SER A 263 26.63 -9.93 -1.07
N SER A 264 25.91 -10.81 -0.36
CA SER A 264 26.42 -11.59 0.77
C SER A 264 27.14 -10.67 1.80
N TYR A 265 28.18 -11.13 2.47
CA TYR A 265 29.01 -10.28 3.33
C TYR A 265 30.47 -10.70 3.25
N GLY A 266 31.42 -9.78 3.42
CA GLY A 266 32.85 -10.08 3.40
C GLY A 266 33.77 -8.88 3.67
N PRO A 267 35.10 -9.07 3.70
CA PRO A 267 36.08 -8.04 4.06
C PRO A 267 35.99 -6.76 3.23
N ASN A 268 35.56 -6.85 1.97
CA ASN A 268 35.42 -5.69 1.09
C ASN A 268 34.32 -4.74 1.61
N HIS A 269 33.23 -5.26 2.19
CA HIS A 269 32.22 -4.43 2.84
C HIS A 269 32.73 -3.82 4.14
N SER A 270 33.50 -4.56 4.94
CA SER A 270 34.09 -4.01 6.17
C SER A 270 35.06 -2.86 5.87
N ALA A 271 35.86 -2.98 4.80
CA ALA A 271 36.73 -1.92 4.33
C ALA A 271 35.93 -0.69 3.85
N ALA A 272 34.88 -0.89 3.05
CA ALA A 272 34.01 0.17 2.58
C ALA A 272 33.31 0.90 3.74
N ALA A 273 32.73 0.17 4.69
CA ALA A 273 32.10 0.74 5.87
C ALA A 273 33.10 1.52 6.74
N GLY A 274 34.31 0.99 6.92
CA GLY A 274 35.37 1.69 7.64
C GLY A 274 35.75 3.02 6.98
N TRP A 275 35.90 3.01 5.65
CA TRP A 275 36.21 4.21 4.88
C TRP A 275 35.09 5.26 4.96
N ILE A 276 33.82 4.86 4.82
CA ILE A 276 32.68 5.80 4.96
C ILE A 276 32.68 6.45 6.34
N ARG A 277 32.84 5.67 7.41
CA ARG A 277 32.81 6.20 8.79
C ARG A 277 33.94 7.19 9.07
N GLU A 278 35.09 7.03 8.42
CA GLU A 278 36.19 7.99 8.50
C GLU A 278 35.92 9.23 7.63
N ARG A 279 35.45 9.04 6.39
CA ARG A 279 35.25 10.11 5.42
C ARG A 279 34.07 11.02 5.75
N ASP A 280 32.95 10.43 6.15
CA ASP A 280 31.70 11.13 6.46
C ASP A 280 31.05 10.56 7.74
N PRO A 281 31.45 11.04 8.92
CA PRO A 281 30.84 10.64 10.19
C PRO A 281 29.45 11.26 10.41
N SER A 282 28.95 12.10 9.49
CA SER A 282 27.67 12.81 9.66
C SER A 282 26.44 11.96 9.31
N ARG A 283 26.63 10.75 8.77
CA ARG A 283 25.59 9.83 8.30
C ARG A 283 25.87 8.40 8.78
N LEU A 284 24.82 7.59 8.86
CA LEU A 284 24.93 6.19 9.27
C LEU A 284 25.27 5.27 8.09
N VAL A 285 25.87 4.12 8.38
CA VAL A 285 26.10 3.06 7.39
C VAL A 285 24.97 2.04 7.44
N HIS A 286 24.47 1.66 6.26
CA HIS A 286 23.43 0.67 6.04
C HIS A 286 23.96 -0.48 5.18
N TYR A 287 23.69 -1.73 5.55
CA TYR A 287 23.90 -2.88 4.66
C TYR A 287 23.16 -4.11 5.17
N GLU A 288 22.27 -4.64 4.34
CA GLU A 288 21.47 -5.83 4.65
C GLU A 288 22.34 -7.11 4.63
N GLY A 289 23.21 -7.25 3.63
CA GLY A 289 23.84 -8.54 3.36
C GLY A 289 24.60 -9.14 4.55
N GLY A 290 24.50 -10.47 4.70
CA GLY A 290 25.08 -11.20 5.83
C GLY A 290 24.16 -11.30 7.05
N GLY A 291 22.85 -11.25 6.84
CA GLY A 291 21.82 -11.42 7.89
C GLY A 291 21.44 -10.13 8.62
N SER A 292 21.67 -8.99 7.96
CA SER A 292 21.15 -7.65 8.32
C SER A 292 21.58 -7.11 9.68
N ARG A 293 22.56 -7.77 10.33
CA ARG A 293 23.05 -7.45 11.69
C ARG A 293 24.58 -7.47 11.80
N THR A 294 25.31 -7.42 10.69
CA THR A 294 26.80 -7.44 10.67
C THR A 294 27.39 -6.17 11.33
N THR A 295 28.71 -6.13 11.54
CA THR A 295 29.40 -4.94 12.08
C THR A 295 29.55 -3.81 11.04
N SER A 296 29.19 -4.07 9.78
CA SER A 296 29.26 -3.08 8.69
C SER A 296 27.93 -2.35 8.47
N THR A 297 26.96 -2.52 9.39
CA THR A 297 25.71 -1.76 9.40
C THR A 297 25.42 -1.22 10.79
N ASP A 298 25.02 0.05 10.82
CA ASP A 298 24.62 0.79 12.02
C ASP A 298 23.11 0.66 12.28
N ILE A 299 22.36 0.16 11.29
CA ILE A 299 20.91 -0.07 11.30
C ILE A 299 20.65 -1.56 11.10
N ILE A 300 19.76 -2.16 11.89
CA ILE A 300 19.23 -3.49 11.57
C ILE A 300 18.24 -3.35 10.43
N CYS A 301 18.61 -3.85 9.26
CA CYS A 301 17.93 -3.51 8.02
C CYS A 301 17.53 -4.75 7.21
N PRO A 302 16.68 -5.64 7.74
CA PRO A 302 16.27 -6.82 7.02
C PRO A 302 15.33 -6.47 5.87
N MET A 303 15.26 -7.40 4.93
CA MET A 303 14.31 -7.42 3.80
C MET A 303 13.26 -8.52 4.05
N TYR A 304 11.98 -8.16 3.93
CA TYR A 304 10.81 -9.06 4.01
C TYR A 304 10.66 -9.84 5.33
N MET A 305 11.33 -9.40 6.39
CA MET A 305 11.25 -10.06 7.68
C MET A 305 9.89 -9.81 8.34
N ARG A 306 9.22 -10.90 8.69
CA ARG A 306 7.85 -10.89 9.20
C ARG A 306 7.74 -10.20 10.56
N VAL A 307 6.54 -9.70 10.88
CA VAL A 307 6.25 -8.86 12.05
C VAL A 307 6.74 -9.46 13.37
N TRP A 308 6.53 -10.75 13.61
CA TRP A 308 6.95 -11.40 14.86
C TRP A 308 8.48 -11.46 15.02
N ASP A 309 9.22 -11.56 13.91
CA ASP A 309 10.68 -11.64 13.94
C ASP A 309 11.31 -10.26 14.17
N ILE A 310 10.78 -9.20 13.54
CA ILE A 310 11.26 -7.83 13.81
C ILE A 310 10.94 -7.40 15.25
N VAL A 311 9.77 -7.76 15.78
CA VAL A 311 9.40 -7.48 17.17
C VAL A 311 10.32 -8.23 18.13
N LYS A 312 10.67 -9.47 17.81
CA LYS A 312 11.62 -10.27 18.60
C LYS A 312 13.01 -9.62 18.63
N ILE A 313 13.52 -9.14 17.49
CA ILE A 313 14.81 -8.45 17.42
C ILE A 313 14.76 -7.11 18.16
N ALA A 314 13.69 -6.33 17.98
CA ALA A 314 13.53 -5.05 18.65
C ALA A 314 13.51 -5.19 20.18
N ASN A 315 12.95 -6.29 20.70
CA ASN A 315 12.93 -6.59 22.14
C ASN A 315 14.22 -7.25 22.66
N ASP A 316 15.18 -7.61 21.80
CA ASP A 316 16.46 -8.16 22.23
C ASP A 316 17.27 -7.07 22.98
N PRO A 317 17.57 -7.25 24.28
CA PRO A 317 18.30 -6.25 25.06
C PRO A 317 19.79 -6.16 24.66
N THR A 318 20.30 -7.15 23.92
CA THR A 318 21.69 -7.17 23.44
C THR A 318 21.88 -6.47 22.10
N GLU A 319 20.78 -6.06 21.45
CA GLU A 319 20.80 -5.35 20.18
C GLU A 319 20.56 -3.84 20.40
N PRO A 320 21.62 -3.00 20.35
CA PRO A 320 21.50 -1.57 20.61
C PRO A 320 21.11 -0.74 19.37
N ARG A 321 21.03 -1.34 18.19
CA ARG A 321 20.76 -0.62 16.93
C ARG A 321 19.25 -0.47 16.68
N PRO A 322 18.82 0.61 16.00
CA PRO A 322 17.45 0.71 15.50
C PRO A 322 17.20 -0.33 14.41
N LEU A 323 15.92 -0.71 14.22
CA LEU A 323 15.50 -1.57 13.12
C LEU A 323 14.64 -0.77 12.13
N ILE A 324 15.10 -0.71 10.89
CA ILE A 324 14.41 -0.08 9.75
C ILE A 324 14.48 -1.06 8.58
N LEU A 325 13.36 -1.63 8.16
CA LEU A 325 13.33 -2.61 7.07
C LEU A 325 13.79 -1.96 5.77
N CYS A 326 14.82 -2.51 5.11
CA CYS A 326 15.26 -1.99 3.81
C CYS A 326 14.27 -2.33 2.70
N GLU A 327 13.51 -3.42 2.86
CA GLU A 327 12.42 -3.87 1.99
C GLU A 327 11.36 -4.55 2.86
N TYR A 328 10.09 -4.22 2.67
CA TYR A 328 8.95 -4.93 3.28
C TYR A 328 7.69 -4.68 2.46
N SER A 329 6.61 -5.42 2.73
CA SER A 329 5.32 -5.27 2.03
C SER A 329 5.48 -5.32 0.50
N HIS A 330 5.86 -6.49 -0.03
CA HIS A 330 6.09 -6.67 -1.47
C HIS A 330 4.79 -6.46 -2.28
N ALA A 331 4.70 -5.36 -3.02
CA ALA A 331 3.46 -4.84 -3.62
C ALA A 331 3.16 -5.40 -5.03
N MET A 332 3.54 -6.66 -5.29
CA MET A 332 3.33 -7.33 -6.58
C MET A 332 1.86 -7.66 -6.83
N GLY A 333 1.29 -7.05 -7.89
CA GLY A 333 -0.12 -7.25 -8.25
C GLY A 333 -1.08 -6.85 -7.13
N ASN A 334 -2.06 -7.71 -6.84
CA ASN A 334 -3.02 -7.50 -5.75
C ASN A 334 -2.43 -7.95 -4.40
N SER A 335 -1.65 -7.08 -3.75
CA SER A 335 -0.86 -7.40 -2.55
C SER A 335 -1.03 -6.36 -1.42
N SER A 336 -0.02 -6.22 -0.56
CA SER A 336 0.04 -5.33 0.63
C SER A 336 -1.08 -5.58 1.65
N GLY A 337 -1.50 -6.84 1.78
CA GLY A 337 -2.46 -7.35 2.76
C GLY A 337 -2.08 -7.02 4.20
N ASN A 338 -0.87 -7.39 4.63
CA ASN A 338 -0.49 -7.36 6.04
C ASN A 338 0.17 -6.05 6.49
N ILE A 339 0.07 -4.98 5.69
CA ILE A 339 0.80 -3.74 5.95
C ILE A 339 0.38 -3.07 7.27
N CYS A 340 -0.89 -3.18 7.66
CA CYS A 340 -1.37 -2.69 8.94
C CYS A 340 -0.67 -3.37 10.12
N GLU A 341 -0.33 -4.65 10.02
CA GLU A 341 0.36 -5.39 11.11
C GLU A 341 1.78 -4.88 11.35
N TYR A 342 2.49 -4.51 10.27
CA TYR A 342 3.78 -3.85 10.41
C TYR A 342 3.64 -2.52 11.13
N TRP A 343 2.67 -1.70 10.73
CA TRP A 343 2.50 -0.36 11.30
C TRP A 343 1.99 -0.38 12.73
N ASP A 344 1.12 -1.32 13.09
CA ASP A 344 0.73 -1.56 14.48
C ASP A 344 1.96 -1.94 15.33
N ALA A 345 2.86 -2.79 14.81
CA ALA A 345 4.10 -3.15 15.49
C ALA A 345 5.07 -1.97 15.59
N ILE A 346 5.26 -1.20 14.52
CA ILE A 346 6.12 0.00 14.47
C ILE A 346 5.64 1.05 15.46
N ASP A 347 4.34 1.33 15.50
CA ASP A 347 3.76 2.34 16.39
C ASP A 347 3.80 1.92 17.87
N SER A 348 3.90 0.61 18.17
CA SER A 348 3.82 0.07 19.53
C SER A 348 5.14 -0.48 20.10
N THR A 349 6.18 -0.71 19.29
CA THR A 349 7.42 -1.36 19.72
C THR A 349 8.62 -0.42 19.63
N PHE A 350 9.25 -0.14 20.78
CA PHE A 350 10.45 0.68 20.83
C PHE A 350 11.60 0.08 20.01
N GLY A 351 12.20 0.88 19.15
CA GLY A 351 13.32 0.50 18.30
C GLY A 351 12.94 0.11 16.88
N LEU A 352 11.66 -0.14 16.60
CA LEU A 352 11.15 -0.21 15.24
C LEU A 352 10.93 1.22 14.72
N GLN A 353 11.57 1.58 13.61
CA GLN A 353 11.48 2.94 13.03
C GLN A 353 10.99 2.93 11.59
N GLY A 354 10.17 1.95 11.22
CA GLY A 354 9.56 1.86 9.90
C GLY A 354 10.40 1.09 8.90
N GLY A 355 10.35 1.50 7.63
CA GLY A 355 11.03 0.80 6.55
C GLY A 355 10.66 1.33 5.16
N PHE A 356 11.13 0.63 4.13
CA PHE A 356 10.90 0.97 2.73
C PHE A 356 10.07 -0.12 2.03
N ILE A 357 8.88 0.25 1.55
CA ILE A 357 8.00 -0.65 0.80
C ILE A 357 8.69 -1.07 -0.51
N TRP A 358 8.56 -2.33 -0.92
CA TRP A 358 9.00 -2.78 -2.26
C TRP A 358 7.81 -2.89 -3.21
N GLU A 359 7.64 -2.03 -4.21
CA GLU A 359 8.38 -0.80 -4.50
C GLU A 359 7.45 0.28 -5.11
N TRP A 360 8.02 1.37 -5.64
CA TRP A 360 7.23 2.52 -6.09
C TRP A 360 6.42 2.29 -7.38
N VAL A 361 7.02 1.68 -8.40
CA VAL A 361 6.44 1.63 -9.75
C VAL A 361 6.70 0.32 -10.46
N ASP A 362 5.68 -0.21 -11.14
CA ASP A 362 5.82 -1.38 -12.01
C ASP A 362 6.82 -1.13 -13.14
N GLN A 363 7.74 -2.07 -13.34
CA GLN A 363 8.80 -1.94 -14.35
C GLN A 363 8.40 -2.47 -15.73
N ALA A 364 7.11 -2.40 -16.09
CA ALA A 364 6.65 -2.78 -17.42
C ALA A 364 7.07 -1.74 -18.48
N LEU A 365 7.27 -2.22 -19.71
CA LEU A 365 7.53 -1.39 -20.88
C LEU A 365 6.29 -1.29 -21.77
N LEU A 366 6.07 -0.15 -22.39
CA LEU A 366 4.99 0.03 -23.35
C LEU A 366 5.37 -0.65 -24.67
N LYS A 367 4.57 -1.65 -25.08
CA LYS A 367 4.76 -2.36 -26.35
C LYS A 367 3.56 -2.15 -27.25
N GLU A 368 3.82 -2.03 -28.54
CA GLU A 368 2.79 -1.94 -29.58
C GLU A 368 2.69 -3.29 -30.31
N SER A 369 1.47 -3.81 -30.39
CA SER A 369 1.11 -5.02 -31.12
C SER A 369 1.05 -4.76 -32.63
N GLY A 370 1.06 -5.83 -33.43
CA GLY A 370 1.00 -5.71 -34.90
C GLY A 370 -0.28 -5.05 -35.45
N ASP A 371 -1.33 -4.93 -34.64
CA ASP A 371 -2.59 -4.24 -34.92
C ASP A 371 -2.63 -2.77 -34.42
N GLY A 372 -1.52 -2.27 -33.85
CA GLY A 372 -1.39 -0.92 -33.31
C GLY A 372 -1.89 -0.76 -31.86
N ARG A 373 -2.40 -1.82 -31.21
CA ARG A 373 -2.80 -1.76 -29.80
C ARG A 373 -1.57 -1.67 -28.90
N LYS A 374 -1.65 -0.86 -27.85
CA LYS A 374 -0.59 -0.68 -26.86
C LYS A 374 -0.94 -1.42 -25.58
N HIS A 375 0.04 -2.12 -25.02
CA HIS A 375 -0.10 -2.88 -23.79
C HIS A 375 1.18 -2.76 -22.95
N TRP A 376 1.04 -3.09 -21.66
CA TRP A 376 2.18 -3.23 -20.77
C TRP A 376 2.86 -4.59 -21.00
N ALA A 377 4.16 -4.56 -21.24
CA ALA A 377 4.98 -5.72 -21.50
C ALA A 377 5.98 -5.95 -20.37
N TYR A 378 6.21 -7.22 -20.02
CA TYR A 378 7.12 -7.67 -18.96
C TYR A 378 8.05 -8.78 -19.48
N GLY A 379 8.78 -9.48 -18.60
CA GLY A 379 9.78 -10.49 -18.98
C GLY A 379 9.25 -11.54 -19.97
N GLY A 380 10.04 -11.83 -21.00
CA GLY A 380 9.70 -12.75 -22.10
C GLY A 380 9.03 -12.09 -23.30
N ASP A 381 8.42 -10.91 -23.13
CA ASP A 381 7.69 -10.24 -24.21
C ASP A 381 8.60 -9.71 -25.31
N PHE A 382 9.89 -9.56 -25.04
CA PHE A 382 10.87 -9.09 -26.02
C PHE A 382 11.68 -10.25 -26.62
N GLY A 383 11.29 -11.51 -26.33
CA GLY A 383 12.01 -12.70 -26.75
C GLY A 383 13.25 -13.01 -25.91
N ASP A 384 13.38 -12.33 -24.76
CA ASP A 384 14.43 -12.50 -23.77
C ASP A 384 14.31 -13.84 -23.05
N THR A 385 15.43 -14.59 -22.97
CA THR A 385 15.52 -15.88 -22.29
C THR A 385 16.94 -16.11 -21.75
N PRO A 386 17.10 -16.53 -20.48
CA PRO A 386 16.06 -16.68 -19.46
C PRO A 386 15.43 -15.33 -19.05
N ASN A 387 14.24 -15.37 -18.45
CA ASN A 387 13.56 -14.22 -17.85
C ASN A 387 12.71 -14.68 -16.64
N ASP A 388 12.35 -13.73 -15.78
CA ASP A 388 11.56 -13.95 -14.56
C ASP A 388 10.12 -13.41 -14.68
N LEU A 389 9.58 -13.38 -15.91
CA LEU A 389 8.19 -13.00 -16.22
C LEU A 389 7.76 -11.67 -15.57
N ASN A 390 6.68 -11.69 -14.80
CA ASN A 390 6.07 -10.53 -14.17
C ASN A 390 6.67 -10.17 -12.81
N PHE A 391 7.76 -10.80 -12.38
CA PHE A 391 8.44 -10.47 -11.11
C PHE A 391 9.01 -9.04 -11.08
N CYS A 392 9.01 -8.33 -12.21
CA CYS A 392 9.33 -6.90 -12.33
C CYS A 392 8.14 -5.95 -12.07
N LEU A 393 6.96 -6.46 -11.74
CA LEU A 393 5.72 -5.70 -11.55
C LEU A 393 5.33 -5.62 -10.06
N ASN A 394 6.14 -4.90 -9.28
CA ASN A 394 6.01 -4.82 -7.81
C ASN A 394 5.63 -3.43 -7.30
N GLY A 395 5.03 -2.59 -8.15
CA GLY A 395 4.77 -1.20 -7.83
C GLY A 395 3.54 -0.97 -6.96
N LEU A 396 3.59 0.08 -6.14
CA LEU A 396 2.39 0.76 -5.62
C LEU A 396 1.68 1.59 -6.70
N THR A 397 2.28 1.72 -7.88
CA THR A 397 1.74 2.42 -9.04
C THR A 397 1.99 1.63 -10.32
N TRP A 398 1.05 1.73 -11.26
CA TRP A 398 1.25 1.29 -12.63
C TRP A 398 2.39 2.08 -13.30
N PRO A 399 2.92 1.63 -14.46
CA PRO A 399 4.08 2.28 -15.10
C PRO A 399 3.89 3.77 -15.42
N ASP A 400 2.65 4.19 -15.63
CA ASP A 400 2.25 5.58 -15.91
C ASP A 400 2.01 6.44 -14.64
N ARG A 401 2.27 5.87 -13.46
CA ARG A 401 2.05 6.43 -12.11
C ARG A 401 0.58 6.55 -11.70
N THR A 402 -0.33 5.83 -12.36
CA THR A 402 -1.67 5.63 -11.82
C THR A 402 -1.57 4.80 -10.52
N PRO A 403 -2.16 5.24 -9.39
CA PRO A 403 -2.07 4.51 -8.12
C PRO A 403 -2.77 3.15 -8.12
N HIS A 404 -2.10 2.10 -7.63
CA HIS A 404 -2.78 0.85 -7.26
C HIS A 404 -3.69 1.10 -6.04
N PRO A 405 -4.75 0.28 -5.84
CA PRO A 405 -5.58 0.37 -4.62
C PRO A 405 -4.77 0.25 -3.32
N ALA A 406 -3.67 -0.50 -3.33
CA ALA A 406 -2.77 -0.63 -2.20
C ALA A 406 -2.18 0.71 -1.70
N LEU A 407 -2.04 1.72 -2.58
CA LEU A 407 -1.50 3.02 -2.18
C LEU A 407 -2.42 3.77 -1.21
N GLU A 408 -3.73 3.50 -1.24
CA GLU A 408 -4.67 4.07 -0.26
C GLU A 408 -4.42 3.51 1.14
N GLU A 409 -4.13 2.21 1.24
CA GLU A 409 -3.77 1.57 2.52
C GLU A 409 -2.44 2.13 3.04
N VAL A 410 -1.44 2.29 2.16
CA VAL A 410 -0.14 2.92 2.49
C VAL A 410 -0.35 4.33 3.04
N LYS A 411 -1.15 5.16 2.34
CA LYS A 411 -1.45 6.53 2.76
C LYS A 411 -2.08 6.56 4.15
N TYR A 412 -2.99 5.63 4.45
CA TYR A 412 -3.65 5.52 5.73
C TYR A 412 -2.68 5.13 6.85
N VAL A 413 -1.89 4.07 6.69
CA VAL A 413 -0.97 3.62 7.76
C VAL A 413 0.15 4.64 8.02
N HIS A 414 0.58 5.37 6.98
CA HIS A 414 1.57 6.45 7.05
C HIS A 414 1.03 7.79 7.55
N GLN A 415 -0.26 7.91 7.85
CA GLN A 415 -0.86 9.22 8.10
C GLN A 415 -0.30 9.91 9.36
N PRO A 416 -0.04 11.23 9.31
CA PRO A 416 0.58 11.95 10.42
C PRO A 416 -0.35 12.21 11.61
N ILE A 417 -1.67 12.26 11.42
CA ILE A 417 -2.63 12.44 12.51
C ILE A 417 -3.31 11.11 12.77
N LYS A 418 -3.09 10.54 13.95
CA LYS A 418 -3.66 9.26 14.37
C LYS A 418 -4.88 9.51 15.25
N VAL A 419 -5.97 8.82 14.98
CA VAL A 419 -7.21 8.91 15.74
C VAL A 419 -7.54 7.52 16.28
N SER A 420 -7.77 7.40 17.59
CA SER A 420 -8.26 6.17 18.22
C SER A 420 -9.47 6.47 19.09
N LEU A 421 -10.32 5.46 19.27
CA LEU A 421 -11.39 5.45 20.26
C LEU A 421 -11.02 4.42 21.33
N GLU A 422 -10.73 4.89 22.54
CA GLU A 422 -10.41 4.08 23.71
C GLU A 422 -11.55 4.27 24.72
N GLU A 423 -12.36 3.24 24.93
CA GLU A 423 -13.56 3.29 25.79
C GLU A 423 -14.54 4.41 25.37
N SER A 424 -14.60 5.51 26.14
CA SER A 424 -15.42 6.69 25.86
C SER A 424 -14.61 7.88 25.33
N THR A 425 -13.30 7.74 25.14
CA THR A 425 -12.41 8.84 24.79
C THR A 425 -11.90 8.70 23.37
N ILE A 426 -12.13 9.74 22.56
CA ILE A 426 -11.46 9.92 21.27
C ILE A 426 -10.12 10.59 21.52
N LYS A 427 -9.04 9.96 21.08
CA LYS A 427 -7.68 10.49 21.17
C LYS A 427 -7.19 10.86 19.78
N ILE A 428 -6.77 12.10 19.61
CA ILE A 428 -6.20 12.64 18.37
C ILE A 428 -4.72 12.95 18.65
N THR A 429 -3.82 12.29 17.93
CA THR A 429 -2.37 12.35 18.17
C THR A 429 -1.66 12.92 16.96
N ASN A 430 -0.78 13.91 17.18
CA ASN A 430 0.11 14.45 16.17
C ASN A 430 1.40 13.63 16.15
N SER A 431 1.64 12.85 15.10
CA SER A 431 2.86 12.02 14.96
C SER A 431 4.01 12.75 14.24
N HIS A 432 3.87 14.03 13.91
CA HIS A 432 4.99 14.85 13.43
C HIS A 432 6.02 15.08 14.54
N PHE A 433 7.29 15.18 14.16
CA PHE A 433 8.41 15.42 15.08
C PHE A 433 8.82 16.90 15.16
N PHE A 434 8.49 17.69 14.15
CA PHE A 434 8.92 19.09 14.04
C PHE A 434 7.74 20.05 13.79
N GLN A 435 6.63 19.59 13.21
CA GLN A 435 5.45 20.40 12.92
C GLN A 435 4.33 20.29 13.98
N THR A 436 3.74 21.44 14.31
CA THR A 436 2.49 21.52 15.08
C THR A 436 1.28 21.37 14.15
N THR A 437 0.07 21.29 14.71
CA THR A 437 -1.17 21.24 13.92
C THR A 437 -1.69 22.61 13.47
N GLN A 438 -0.90 23.70 13.56
CA GLN A 438 -1.36 25.05 13.26
C GLN A 438 -1.82 25.23 11.79
N GLY A 439 -1.17 24.54 10.86
CA GLY A 439 -1.49 24.58 9.43
C GLY A 439 -2.56 23.59 8.99
N LEU A 440 -3.30 22.98 9.93
CA LEU A 440 -4.24 21.90 9.67
C LEU A 440 -5.67 22.28 10.05
N GLU A 441 -6.63 21.87 9.23
CA GLU A 441 -8.06 21.90 9.54
C GLU A 441 -8.57 20.50 9.87
N PHE A 442 -9.29 20.38 10.98
CA PHE A 442 -9.95 19.14 11.37
C PHE A 442 -11.43 19.22 11.00
N GLY A 443 -11.89 18.28 10.19
CA GLY A 443 -13.30 18.06 9.88
C GLY A 443 -13.80 16.79 10.57
N TRP A 444 -15.09 16.77 10.91
CA TRP A 444 -15.78 15.58 11.38
C TRP A 444 -17.01 15.30 10.51
N THR A 445 -17.29 14.02 10.30
CA THR A 445 -18.53 13.54 9.68
C THR A 445 -19.01 12.32 10.45
N VAL A 446 -20.28 12.28 10.82
CA VAL A 446 -20.89 11.12 11.48
C VAL A 446 -21.88 10.46 10.53
N HIS A 447 -21.73 9.14 10.36
CA HIS A 447 -22.58 8.30 9.52
C HIS A 447 -23.38 7.33 10.39
N GLY A 448 -24.68 7.23 10.15
CA GLY A 448 -25.57 6.22 10.73
C GLY A 448 -26.05 5.30 9.62
N ASP A 449 -25.82 4.00 9.78
CA ASP A 449 -26.18 2.98 8.78
C ASP A 449 -25.68 3.30 7.36
N GLY A 450 -24.49 3.93 7.29
CA GLY A 450 -23.83 4.33 6.05
C GLY A 450 -24.27 5.69 5.47
N TYR A 451 -25.28 6.36 6.04
CA TYR A 451 -25.73 7.67 5.60
C TYR A 451 -25.25 8.78 6.53
N GLN A 452 -24.82 9.91 5.96
CA GLN A 452 -24.36 11.05 6.72
C GLN A 452 -25.50 11.63 7.57
N LEU A 453 -25.31 11.68 8.89
CA LEU A 453 -26.24 12.34 9.82
C LEU A 453 -25.83 13.79 10.10
N GLY A 454 -24.53 14.10 9.99
CA GLY A 454 -24.00 15.43 10.21
C GLY A 454 -22.52 15.53 9.89
N SER A 455 -22.05 16.75 9.68
CA SER A 455 -20.64 17.08 9.48
C SER A 455 -20.34 18.48 9.94
N GLY A 456 -19.07 18.78 10.17
CA GLY A 456 -18.62 20.14 10.48
C GLY A 456 -17.12 20.23 10.69
N ILE A 457 -16.68 21.41 11.13
CA ILE A 457 -15.30 21.65 11.56
C ILE A 457 -15.18 21.26 13.03
N LEU A 458 -14.09 20.59 13.39
CA LEU A 458 -13.74 20.21 14.75
C LEU A 458 -12.69 21.20 15.28
N SER A 459 -13.10 22.09 16.18
CA SER A 459 -12.18 23.02 16.84
C SER A 459 -11.36 22.27 17.89
N LEU A 460 -10.05 22.20 17.69
CA LEU A 460 -9.09 21.61 18.62
C LEU A 460 -8.08 22.66 19.10
N PRO A 461 -7.52 22.49 20.31
CA PRO A 461 -6.33 23.24 20.68
C PRO A 461 -5.16 22.87 19.74
N LEU A 462 -4.15 23.74 19.68
CA LEU A 462 -2.90 23.45 18.98
C LEU A 462 -2.25 22.20 19.59
N ILE A 463 -2.00 21.17 18.78
CA ILE A 463 -1.33 19.95 19.21
C ILE A 463 0.15 20.04 18.79
N GLU A 464 1.02 20.10 19.79
CA GLU A 464 2.48 20.10 19.61
C GLU A 464 2.98 18.80 18.96
N PRO A 465 4.20 18.76 18.40
CA PRO A 465 4.78 17.53 17.83
C PRO A 465 4.79 16.41 18.88
N GLN A 466 4.40 15.20 18.50
CA GLN A 466 4.23 14.04 19.39
C GLN A 466 3.15 14.22 20.49
N GLY A 467 2.39 15.31 20.47
CA GLY A 467 1.33 15.61 21.42
C GLY A 467 0.01 14.90 21.09
N SER A 468 -0.93 14.92 22.04
CA SER A 468 -2.28 14.42 21.81
C SER A 468 -3.35 15.28 22.49
N CYS A 469 -4.54 15.29 21.89
CA CYS A 469 -5.76 15.84 22.46
C CYS A 469 -6.73 14.69 22.75
N LYS A 470 -7.44 14.77 23.88
CA LYS A 470 -8.44 13.78 24.30
C LYS A 470 -9.80 14.46 24.43
N LEU A 471 -10.83 13.81 23.90
CA LEU A 471 -12.21 14.28 23.93
C LEU A 471 -13.13 13.13 24.33
N GLU A 472 -14.01 13.33 25.30
CA GLU A 472 -15.10 12.37 25.54
C GLU A 472 -16.06 12.41 24.34
N TRP A 473 -16.41 11.26 23.77
CA TRP A 473 -17.21 11.24 22.53
C TRP A 473 -18.60 11.86 22.72
N GLU A 474 -19.16 11.82 23.93
CA GLU A 474 -20.44 12.45 24.27
C GLU A 474 -20.37 13.99 24.32
N SER A 475 -19.17 14.54 24.48
CA SER A 475 -18.95 16.00 24.50
C SER A 475 -18.70 16.59 23.12
N GLY A 476 -18.58 15.75 22.08
CA GLY A 476 -18.23 16.16 20.74
C GLY A 476 -19.38 16.84 19.98
N PRO A 477 -19.07 17.64 18.93
CA PRO A 477 -20.06 18.36 18.13
C PRO A 477 -21.03 17.46 17.34
N TRP A 478 -20.69 16.18 17.15
CA TRP A 478 -21.54 15.16 16.52
C TRP A 478 -22.60 14.58 17.47
N TYR A 479 -22.49 14.82 18.78
CA TYR A 479 -23.34 14.15 19.77
C TYR A 479 -24.84 14.44 19.61
N PRO A 480 -25.32 15.66 19.28
CA PRO A 480 -26.75 15.92 19.07
C PRO A 480 -27.36 15.06 17.94
N GLN A 481 -26.64 14.89 16.83
CA GLN A 481 -27.06 14.05 15.70
C GLN A 481 -27.03 12.56 16.09
N LEU A 482 -26.01 12.16 16.85
CA LEU A 482 -25.86 10.81 17.37
C LEU A 482 -26.97 10.45 18.39
N ALA A 483 -27.33 11.36 19.29
CA ALA A 483 -28.33 11.16 20.33
C ALA A 483 -29.76 11.05 19.76
N SER A 484 -30.03 11.70 18.64
CA SER A 484 -31.32 11.66 17.95
C SER A 484 -31.44 10.56 16.90
N SER A 485 -30.36 9.84 16.61
CA SER A 485 -30.35 8.78 15.61
C SER A 485 -30.92 7.47 16.16
N PHE A 486 -31.66 6.78 15.30
CA PHE A 486 -32.12 5.40 15.50
C PHE A 486 -31.24 4.38 14.75
N SER A 487 -30.07 4.80 14.26
CA SER A 487 -29.15 3.92 13.55
C SER A 487 -28.54 2.88 14.46
N GLU A 488 -28.33 1.69 13.89
CA GLU A 488 -27.75 0.55 14.57
C GLU A 488 -26.24 0.66 14.62
N GLU A 489 -25.63 1.01 13.48
CA GLU A 489 -24.20 1.24 13.37
C GLU A 489 -23.92 2.72 13.16
N ILE A 490 -23.03 3.27 13.98
CA ILE A 490 -22.68 4.68 13.90
C ILE A 490 -21.16 4.82 13.86
N PHE A 491 -20.70 5.55 12.85
CA PHE A 491 -19.30 5.76 12.57
C PHE A 491 -18.97 7.25 12.60
N LEU A 492 -17.92 7.63 13.32
CA LEU A 492 -17.35 8.96 13.28
C LEU A 492 -16.10 8.94 12.40
N THR A 493 -16.06 9.81 11.40
CA THR A 493 -14.89 10.04 10.56
C THR A 493 -14.27 11.38 10.92
N ILE A 494 -13.00 11.39 11.29
CA ILE A 494 -12.22 12.62 11.49
C ILE A 494 -11.24 12.74 10.32
N THR A 495 -11.34 13.84 9.58
CA THR A 495 -10.50 14.14 8.42
C THR A 495 -9.63 15.34 8.72
N THR A 496 -8.34 15.27 8.38
CA THR A 496 -7.40 16.39 8.53
C THR A 496 -6.94 16.88 7.17
N ARG A 497 -7.02 18.19 6.93
CA ARG A 497 -6.67 18.85 5.67
C ARG A 497 -5.61 19.91 5.85
N LEU A 498 -4.81 20.14 4.82
CA LEU A 498 -3.88 21.28 4.77
C LEU A 498 -4.65 22.59 4.56
N LEU A 499 -4.37 23.60 5.39
CA LEU A 499 -4.96 24.95 5.24
C LEU A 499 -4.34 25.78 4.10
N HIS A 500 -3.09 25.48 3.75
CA HIS A 500 -2.31 26.25 2.78
C HIS A 500 -1.71 25.33 1.73
N SER A 501 -1.58 25.84 0.50
CA SER A 501 -0.89 25.12 -0.57
C SER A 501 0.58 24.93 -0.20
N THR A 502 1.12 23.80 -0.61
CA THR A 502 2.53 23.45 -0.50
C THR A 502 3.11 23.33 -1.90
N ARG A 503 4.42 23.15 -2.02
CA ARG A 503 5.08 22.86 -3.31
C ARG A 503 4.57 21.60 -4.02
N TRP A 504 3.91 20.68 -3.31
CA TRP A 504 3.52 19.37 -3.84
C TRP A 504 2.01 19.15 -3.90
N VAL A 505 1.20 20.04 -3.30
CA VAL A 505 -0.27 19.97 -3.39
C VAL A 505 -0.92 21.29 -3.03
N GLU A 506 -2.10 21.53 -3.60
CA GLU A 506 -2.95 22.66 -3.23
C GLU A 506 -3.57 22.53 -1.83
N ALA A 507 -4.00 23.66 -1.27
CA ALA A 507 -4.78 23.70 -0.03
C ALA A 507 -6.03 22.80 -0.10
N GLY A 508 -6.41 22.21 1.02
CA GLY A 508 -7.56 21.30 1.14
C GLY A 508 -7.24 19.81 0.96
N HIS A 509 -6.00 19.45 0.61
CA HIS A 509 -5.55 18.06 0.52
C HIS A 509 -5.73 17.31 1.84
N VAL A 510 -6.27 16.09 1.77
CA VAL A 510 -6.46 15.21 2.94
C VAL A 510 -5.16 14.46 3.23
N ILE A 511 -4.58 14.74 4.39
CA ILE A 511 -3.37 14.05 4.88
C ILE A 511 -3.69 12.89 5.83
N SER A 512 -4.85 12.90 6.49
CA SER A 512 -5.27 11.84 7.40
C SER A 512 -6.78 11.73 7.41
N SER A 513 -7.32 10.51 7.41
CA SER A 513 -8.75 10.30 7.54
C SER A 513 -9.04 8.96 8.19
N THR A 514 -9.52 9.01 9.43
CA THR A 514 -9.81 7.82 10.23
C THR A 514 -11.26 7.76 10.56
N GLN A 515 -11.84 6.57 10.39
CA GLN A 515 -13.18 6.25 10.82
C GLN A 515 -13.13 5.33 12.05
N VAL A 516 -13.85 5.71 13.10
CA VAL A 516 -14.04 4.91 14.32
C VAL A 516 -15.51 4.54 14.47
N GLN A 517 -15.78 3.33 14.95
CA GLN A 517 -17.14 2.86 15.24
C GLN A 517 -17.49 3.16 16.69
N PHE A 518 -18.65 3.78 16.94
CA PHE A 518 -19.16 3.93 18.30
C PHE A 518 -19.83 2.65 18.81
N PRO A 519 -19.89 2.45 20.14
CA PRO A 519 -20.59 1.30 20.73
C PRO A 519 -22.04 1.20 20.26
N THR A 520 -22.43 0.02 19.78
CA THR A 520 -23.80 -0.30 19.34
C THR A 520 -24.78 -0.18 20.52
N ARG A 521 -25.91 0.50 20.32
CA ARG A 521 -26.91 0.73 21.38
C ARG A 521 -27.94 -0.40 21.52
N GLN A 522 -28.09 -1.28 20.52
CA GLN A 522 -29.14 -2.30 20.48
C GLN A 522 -28.61 -3.69 20.13
N LYS A 523 -29.37 -4.72 20.55
CA LYS A 523 -29.12 -6.11 20.16
C LYS A 523 -29.78 -6.34 18.81
N ILE A 524 -29.03 -6.90 17.85
CA ILE A 524 -29.55 -7.35 16.56
C ILE A 524 -30.73 -8.29 16.81
N MET A 525 -31.94 -7.87 16.44
CA MET A 525 -33.11 -8.74 16.40
C MET A 525 -33.24 -9.34 15.00
N PRO A 526 -33.47 -10.66 14.85
CA PRO A 526 -33.68 -11.25 13.54
C PRO A 526 -34.91 -10.62 12.88
N HIS A 527 -34.73 -10.06 11.68
CA HIS A 527 -35.85 -9.54 10.90
C HIS A 527 -36.83 -10.67 10.57
N ALA A 528 -38.11 -10.49 10.94
CA ALA A 528 -39.18 -11.36 10.48
C ALA A 528 -39.69 -10.87 9.13
N ILE A 529 -39.51 -11.66 8.08
CA ILE A 529 -40.07 -11.36 6.75
C ILE A 529 -41.59 -11.31 6.87
N LYS A 530 -42.17 -10.13 6.59
CA LYS A 530 -43.62 -9.93 6.62
C LYS A 530 -44.25 -10.63 5.43
N THR A 531 -45.01 -11.69 5.66
CA THR A 531 -45.87 -12.31 4.64
C THR A 531 -47.14 -11.47 4.51
N ALA A 532 -47.31 -10.74 3.41
CA ALA A 532 -48.43 -9.82 3.22
C ALA A 532 -49.78 -10.52 2.93
N GLY A 533 -49.97 -11.76 3.36
CA GLY A 533 -51.15 -12.59 3.04
C GLY A 533 -51.37 -12.81 1.54
N THR A 534 -50.31 -12.67 0.74
CA THR A 534 -50.35 -12.88 -0.71
C THR A 534 -49.91 -14.30 -1.02
N LYS A 535 -50.69 -14.97 -1.88
CA LYS A 535 -50.47 -16.38 -2.21
C LYS A 535 -49.28 -16.56 -3.16
N ILE A 536 -48.35 -17.43 -2.79
CA ILE A 536 -47.27 -17.91 -3.66
C ILE A 536 -47.77 -19.04 -4.57
N PHE A 537 -47.37 -19.01 -5.84
CA PHE A 537 -47.71 -20.06 -6.81
C PHE A 537 -46.46 -20.89 -7.10
N SER A 538 -46.56 -22.21 -6.90
CA SER A 538 -45.51 -23.17 -7.25
C SER A 538 -46.05 -24.16 -8.28
N GLU A 539 -45.40 -24.26 -9.43
CA GLU A 539 -45.75 -25.18 -10.51
C GLU A 539 -44.54 -26.04 -10.87
N ALA A 540 -44.71 -27.36 -10.94
CA ALA A 540 -43.69 -28.27 -11.44
C ALA A 540 -43.79 -28.36 -12.98
N LEU A 541 -42.70 -28.06 -13.67
CA LEU A 541 -42.57 -28.03 -15.12
C LEU A 541 -41.42 -28.96 -15.55
N GLY A 542 -41.73 -30.25 -15.70
CA GLY A 542 -40.71 -31.27 -16.00
C GLY A 542 -39.66 -31.36 -14.89
N ASP A 543 -38.41 -31.08 -15.25
CA ASP A 543 -37.25 -31.07 -14.34
C ASP A 543 -37.07 -29.75 -13.59
N THR A 544 -38.00 -28.79 -13.76
CA THR A 544 -37.95 -27.47 -13.11
C THR A 544 -39.14 -27.23 -12.20
N ILE A 545 -38.98 -26.37 -11.20
CA ILE A 545 -40.07 -25.80 -10.42
C ILE A 545 -40.07 -24.29 -10.63
N ARG A 546 -41.23 -23.76 -11.03
CA ARG A 546 -41.48 -22.33 -11.17
C ARG A 546 -42.21 -21.85 -9.94
N VAL A 547 -41.59 -20.94 -9.21
CA VAL A 547 -42.16 -20.27 -8.03
C VAL A 547 -42.39 -18.81 -8.39
N SER A 548 -43.60 -18.29 -8.21
CA SER A 548 -43.94 -16.94 -8.63
C SER A 548 -44.99 -16.29 -7.75
N GLN A 549 -45.01 -14.96 -7.78
CA GLN A 549 -46.14 -14.16 -7.33
C GLN A 549 -46.65 -13.37 -8.53
N LEU A 550 -47.69 -13.91 -9.18
CA LEU A 550 -48.35 -13.35 -10.36
C LEU A 550 -47.33 -12.77 -11.38
N ASN A 551 -47.36 -11.45 -11.60
CA ASN A 551 -46.47 -10.74 -12.53
C ASN A 551 -45.39 -9.91 -11.80
N VAL A 552 -45.26 -10.04 -10.47
CA VAL A 552 -44.31 -9.24 -9.68
C VAL A 552 -42.92 -9.85 -9.74
N TRP A 553 -42.81 -11.16 -9.52
CA TRP A 553 -41.55 -11.88 -9.64
C TRP A 553 -41.77 -13.35 -9.96
N GLU A 554 -40.74 -13.97 -10.54
CA GLU A 554 -40.72 -15.38 -10.94
C GLU A 554 -39.32 -15.93 -10.78
N ILE A 555 -39.20 -17.06 -10.08
CA ILE A 555 -37.98 -17.84 -9.92
C ILE A 555 -38.21 -19.21 -10.55
N THR A 556 -37.37 -19.58 -11.50
CA THR A 556 -37.34 -20.92 -12.08
C THR A 556 -36.13 -21.66 -11.53
N TRP A 557 -36.38 -22.83 -10.93
CA TRP A 557 -35.38 -23.65 -10.27
C TRP A 557 -35.26 -24.99 -10.98
N ASN A 558 -34.05 -25.41 -11.29
CA ASN A 558 -33.80 -26.72 -11.86
C ASN A 558 -33.59 -27.76 -10.74
N MET A 559 -34.41 -28.80 -10.74
CA MET A 559 -34.38 -29.83 -9.72
C MET A 559 -33.28 -30.87 -9.95
N GLN A 560 -32.72 -30.98 -11.16
CA GLN A 560 -31.58 -31.83 -11.47
C GLN A 560 -30.25 -31.18 -11.06
N THR A 561 -30.04 -29.91 -11.40
CA THR A 561 -28.83 -29.15 -11.02
C THR A 561 -28.93 -28.53 -9.63
N GLY A 562 -30.14 -28.46 -9.06
CA GLY A 562 -30.37 -27.83 -7.76
C GLY A 562 -30.19 -26.31 -7.76
N SER A 563 -29.98 -25.69 -8.92
CA SER A 563 -29.69 -24.25 -9.05
C SER A 563 -30.86 -23.48 -9.67
N THR A 564 -30.91 -22.17 -9.43
CA THR A 564 -31.75 -21.21 -10.13
C THR A 564 -31.33 -21.08 -11.61
N GLU A 565 -32.29 -21.23 -12.52
CA GLU A 565 -32.09 -21.02 -13.97
C GLU A 565 -32.51 -19.64 -14.43
N SER A 566 -33.42 -18.99 -13.71
CA SER A 566 -33.89 -17.65 -14.03
C SER A 566 -34.55 -17.04 -12.80
N TRP A 567 -34.25 -15.78 -12.54
CA TRP A 567 -35.08 -14.92 -11.69
C TRP A 567 -35.49 -13.71 -12.52
N LYS A 568 -36.79 -13.45 -12.61
CA LYS A 568 -37.36 -12.26 -13.23
C LYS A 568 -38.10 -11.39 -12.21
N VAL A 569 -37.97 -10.08 -12.34
CA VAL A 569 -38.67 -9.07 -11.53
C VAL A 569 -39.44 -8.14 -12.48
N GLY A 570 -40.76 -8.06 -12.32
CA GLY A 570 -41.62 -7.30 -13.25
C GLY A 570 -41.50 -7.75 -14.72
N GLY A 571 -41.13 -9.01 -14.95
CA GLY A 571 -40.85 -9.55 -16.29
C GLY A 571 -39.43 -9.32 -16.82
N VAL A 572 -38.60 -8.55 -16.13
CA VAL A 572 -37.19 -8.30 -16.48
C VAL A 572 -36.30 -9.40 -15.88
N PRO A 573 -35.45 -10.08 -16.67
CA PRO A 573 -34.46 -11.02 -16.13
C PRO A 573 -33.42 -10.29 -15.28
N VAL A 574 -33.13 -10.82 -14.09
CA VAL A 574 -32.15 -10.24 -13.16
C VAL A 574 -31.05 -11.23 -12.77
N ILE A 575 -31.39 -12.53 -12.62
CA ILE A 575 -30.41 -13.61 -12.41
C ILE A 575 -30.59 -14.62 -13.54
N ASN A 576 -29.49 -14.95 -14.22
CA ASN A 576 -29.43 -15.90 -15.33
C ASN A 576 -29.00 -17.31 -14.90
N LYS A 577 -28.21 -17.43 -13.83
CA LYS A 577 -27.69 -18.69 -13.30
C LYS A 577 -27.17 -18.48 -11.87
N GLY A 578 -27.04 -19.54 -11.09
CA GLY A 578 -26.66 -19.52 -9.67
C GLY A 578 -27.86 -20.02 -8.86
N ILE A 579 -28.02 -19.78 -7.58
CA ILE A 579 -27.06 -19.39 -6.56
C ILE A 579 -26.37 -20.68 -6.10
N ILE A 580 -25.08 -20.82 -6.39
CA ILE A 580 -24.32 -22.07 -6.13
C ILE A 580 -23.17 -21.83 -5.14
N PRO A 581 -22.73 -22.85 -4.39
CA PRO A 581 -21.57 -22.71 -3.51
C PRO A 581 -20.30 -22.38 -4.30
N CYS A 582 -19.45 -21.49 -3.78
CA CYS A 582 -18.16 -21.13 -4.37
C CYS A 582 -17.03 -21.17 -3.33
N PHE A 583 -15.91 -21.79 -3.72
CA PHE A 583 -14.73 -22.00 -2.88
C PHE A 583 -13.42 -21.67 -3.61
N TRP A 584 -13.49 -21.09 -4.80
CA TRP A 584 -12.34 -20.79 -5.66
C TRP A 584 -12.24 -19.29 -5.94
N ARG A 585 -11.03 -18.78 -6.09
CA ARG A 585 -10.73 -17.43 -6.59
C ARG A 585 -9.62 -17.52 -7.64
N ALA A 586 -9.57 -16.57 -8.55
CA ALA A 586 -8.44 -16.47 -9.48
C ALA A 586 -7.16 -16.13 -8.68
N PRO A 587 -6.08 -16.92 -8.80
CA PRO A 587 -4.90 -16.75 -7.97
C PRO A 587 -4.20 -15.41 -8.21
N THR A 588 -3.92 -14.70 -7.13
CA THR A 588 -3.05 -13.50 -7.13
C THR A 588 -1.58 -13.90 -7.31
N ASP A 589 -0.68 -12.93 -7.49
CA ASP A 589 0.77 -13.20 -7.52
C ASP A 589 1.27 -13.82 -6.21
N ASN A 590 0.75 -13.35 -5.06
CA ASN A 590 1.06 -13.92 -3.75
C ASN A 590 0.58 -15.37 -3.60
N ASP A 591 -0.56 -15.72 -4.19
CA ASP A 591 -1.06 -17.10 -4.18
C ASP A 591 -0.15 -18.04 -4.97
N LYS A 592 0.51 -17.53 -6.02
CA LYS A 592 1.43 -18.27 -6.90
C LYS A 592 2.85 -18.38 -6.32
N GLY A 593 3.22 -17.52 -5.38
CA GLY A 593 4.54 -17.47 -4.74
C GLY A 593 4.84 -18.68 -3.85
N GLY A 594 6.03 -19.29 -3.99
CA GLY A 594 6.47 -20.43 -3.15
C GLY A 594 6.54 -21.78 -3.87
N GLU A 595 6.54 -21.78 -5.20
CA GLU A 595 6.65 -23.00 -6.01
C GLU A 595 5.63 -24.06 -5.59
N LYS A 596 6.10 -25.25 -5.18
CA LYS A 596 5.27 -26.38 -4.69
C LYS A 596 4.55 -26.07 -3.37
N ASP A 597 5.09 -25.15 -2.57
CA ASP A 597 4.57 -24.80 -1.25
C ASP A 597 3.61 -23.60 -1.34
N SER A 598 3.46 -22.98 -2.52
CA SER A 598 2.49 -21.90 -2.77
C SER A 598 1.05 -22.32 -2.49
N TYR A 599 0.18 -21.36 -2.15
CA TYR A 599 -1.24 -21.65 -1.95
C TYR A 599 -1.87 -22.20 -3.23
N TYR A 600 -1.54 -21.63 -4.39
CA TYR A 600 -2.02 -22.10 -5.68
C TYR A 600 -1.65 -23.57 -5.95
N SER A 601 -0.39 -23.96 -5.73
CA SER A 601 0.05 -25.35 -5.89
C SER A 601 -0.67 -26.28 -4.90
N GLN A 602 -0.85 -25.86 -3.65
CA GLN A 602 -1.61 -26.64 -2.66
C GLN A 602 -3.07 -26.79 -3.04
N TRP A 603 -3.72 -25.74 -3.55
CA TRP A 603 -5.10 -25.78 -4.00
C TRP A 603 -5.29 -26.68 -5.22
N LYS A 604 -4.38 -26.63 -6.20
CA LYS A 604 -4.37 -27.53 -7.35
C LYS A 604 -4.15 -28.98 -6.94
N ALA A 605 -3.19 -29.25 -6.05
CA ALA A 605 -2.94 -30.59 -5.53
C ALA A 605 -4.16 -31.15 -4.78
N ALA A 606 -4.94 -30.28 -4.13
CA ALA A 606 -6.18 -30.62 -3.47
C ALA A 606 -7.41 -30.69 -4.39
N GLY A 607 -7.28 -30.31 -5.68
CA GLY A 607 -8.38 -30.29 -6.65
C GLY A 607 -9.43 -29.20 -6.43
N ILE A 608 -9.07 -28.11 -5.76
CA ILE A 608 -9.99 -26.98 -5.48
C ILE A 608 -10.21 -26.12 -6.74
N ASP A 609 -9.20 -26.00 -7.61
CA ASP A 609 -9.24 -25.23 -8.85
C ASP A 609 -10.20 -25.80 -9.91
N SER A 610 -10.46 -27.11 -9.84
CA SER A 610 -11.32 -27.87 -10.74
C SER A 610 -12.62 -28.35 -10.07
N LEU A 611 -12.95 -27.75 -8.92
CA LEU A 611 -14.10 -28.16 -8.11
C LEU A 611 -15.42 -27.87 -8.83
N VAL A 612 -16.23 -28.91 -9.03
CA VAL A 612 -17.59 -28.78 -9.54
C VAL A 612 -18.57 -29.39 -8.56
N PHE A 613 -19.64 -28.64 -8.30
CA PHE A 613 -20.72 -29.06 -7.40
C PHE A 613 -21.76 -29.88 -8.16
N GLN A 614 -21.82 -31.16 -7.85
CA GLN A 614 -22.86 -32.06 -8.34
C GLN A 614 -24.00 -32.16 -7.32
N THR A 615 -25.22 -32.21 -7.82
CA THR A 615 -26.42 -32.29 -6.98
C THR A 615 -26.64 -33.73 -6.55
N LYS A 616 -26.46 -34.00 -5.25
CA LYS A 616 -26.75 -35.32 -4.67
C LYS A 616 -28.25 -35.50 -4.43
N SER A 617 -28.92 -34.44 -4.02
CA SER A 617 -30.38 -34.43 -3.84
C SER A 617 -30.91 -33.01 -3.90
N CYS A 618 -32.07 -32.84 -4.53
CA CYS A 618 -32.85 -31.60 -4.51
C CYS A 618 -34.30 -31.97 -4.22
N SER A 619 -34.91 -31.35 -3.20
CA SER A 619 -36.29 -31.66 -2.82
C SER A 619 -37.02 -30.46 -2.25
N VAL A 620 -38.31 -30.33 -2.59
CA VAL A 620 -39.20 -29.36 -1.95
C VAL A 620 -39.61 -29.92 -0.59
N LYS A 621 -39.24 -29.23 0.49
CA LYS A 621 -39.50 -29.66 1.88
C LYS A 621 -40.86 -29.21 2.38
N SER A 622 -41.27 -28.00 2.01
CA SER A 622 -42.56 -27.44 2.41
C SER A 622 -43.06 -26.43 1.40
N THR A 623 -44.34 -26.51 1.08
CA THR A 623 -45.07 -25.50 0.31
C THR A 623 -46.27 -25.09 1.14
N THR A 624 -46.36 -23.82 1.49
CA THR A 624 -47.52 -23.21 2.13
C THR A 624 -48.08 -22.11 1.22
N ASP A 625 -49.17 -21.47 1.61
CA ASP A 625 -49.70 -20.32 0.85
C ASP A 625 -48.73 -19.12 0.84
N ASP A 626 -47.77 -19.05 1.77
CA ASP A 626 -46.88 -17.90 1.94
C ASP A 626 -45.40 -18.18 1.68
N LEU A 627 -44.97 -19.45 1.62
CA LEU A 627 -43.58 -19.82 1.36
C LEU A 627 -43.39 -21.15 0.63
N VAL A 628 -42.26 -21.28 -0.06
CA VAL A 628 -41.74 -22.52 -0.62
C VAL A 628 -40.32 -22.74 -0.09
N LYS A 629 -40.04 -23.94 0.44
CA LYS A 629 -38.72 -24.34 0.93
C LYS A 629 -38.14 -25.45 0.08
N ILE A 630 -36.95 -25.21 -0.47
CA ILE A 630 -36.18 -26.16 -1.29
C ILE A 630 -34.90 -26.49 -0.54
N GLU A 631 -34.61 -27.77 -0.36
CA GLU A 631 -33.32 -28.25 0.17
C GLU A 631 -32.52 -28.89 -0.96
N VAL A 632 -31.25 -28.48 -1.07
CA VAL A 632 -30.30 -28.99 -2.05
C VAL A 632 -29.03 -29.40 -1.34
N VAL A 633 -28.61 -30.64 -1.58
CA VAL A 633 -27.32 -31.15 -1.10
C VAL A 633 -26.38 -31.25 -2.28
N TYR A 634 -25.35 -30.43 -2.28
CA TYR A 634 -24.27 -30.44 -3.24
C TYR A 634 -23.08 -31.25 -2.73
N VAL A 635 -22.38 -31.88 -3.66
CA VAL A 635 -21.12 -32.56 -3.42
C VAL A 635 -20.10 -31.99 -4.40
N GLY A 636 -19.11 -31.28 -3.86
CA GLY A 636 -17.98 -30.75 -4.60
C GLY A 636 -16.99 -31.87 -4.88
N VAL A 637 -16.79 -32.16 -6.17
CA VAL A 637 -15.82 -33.13 -6.67
C VAL A 637 -14.90 -32.46 -7.68
N PRO A 638 -13.60 -32.79 -7.71
CA PRO A 638 -12.69 -32.28 -8.72
C PRO A 638 -13.00 -32.93 -10.08
N ILE A 639 -12.91 -32.18 -11.16
CA ILE A 639 -12.94 -32.75 -12.52
C ILE A 639 -11.54 -33.30 -12.84
N CYS A 640 -11.43 -34.60 -13.09
CA CYS A 640 -10.21 -35.21 -13.62
C CYS A 640 -10.22 -35.13 -15.16
N GLU A 641 -9.25 -34.45 -15.77
CA GLU A 641 -9.13 -34.34 -17.24
C GLU A 641 -8.86 -35.69 -17.96
N GLU A 642 -8.48 -36.76 -17.23
CA GLU A 642 -8.18 -38.07 -17.81
C GLU A 642 -9.33 -39.09 -17.83
N SER A 643 -10.51 -38.78 -17.29
CA SER A 643 -11.68 -39.67 -17.41
C SER A 643 -12.74 -39.09 -18.33
N SER A 644 -12.77 -39.63 -19.56
CA SER A 644 -13.98 -39.66 -20.38
C SER A 644 -15.20 -40.01 -19.52
N LEU A 645 -16.31 -39.31 -19.76
CA LEU A 645 -17.65 -39.36 -19.12
C LEU A 645 -18.34 -40.73 -19.05
N SER A 646 -17.61 -41.83 -18.91
CA SER A 646 -18.13 -43.17 -18.75
C SER A 646 -17.34 -43.91 -17.67
N GLU A 647 -18.07 -44.34 -16.65
CA GLU A 647 -17.68 -45.16 -15.50
C GLU A 647 -17.28 -44.40 -14.22
N SER A 648 -18.21 -44.50 -13.28
CA SER A 648 -18.14 -44.14 -11.88
C SER A 648 -16.88 -44.67 -11.18
N THR A 649 -15.82 -43.88 -11.17
CA THR A 649 -14.84 -43.95 -10.08
C THR A 649 -15.38 -43.11 -8.92
N ASN A 650 -15.46 -43.71 -7.72
CA ASN A 650 -15.82 -43.06 -6.46
C ASN A 650 -14.88 -41.86 -6.17
N ALA A 651 -15.12 -40.71 -6.80
CA ALA A 651 -14.44 -39.48 -6.44
C ALA A 651 -14.89 -39.09 -5.03
N THR A 652 -13.95 -39.06 -4.10
CA THR A 652 -14.22 -38.64 -2.72
C THR A 652 -14.67 -37.19 -2.73
N ALA A 653 -15.86 -36.93 -2.18
CA ALA A 653 -16.39 -35.59 -1.97
C ALA A 653 -15.38 -34.73 -1.18
N LEU A 654 -14.89 -33.65 -1.78
CA LEU A 654 -13.99 -32.72 -1.10
C LEU A 654 -14.76 -31.80 -0.16
N ILE A 655 -15.95 -31.35 -0.59
CA ILE A 655 -16.81 -30.46 0.18
C ILE A 655 -18.26 -30.92 0.01
N THR A 656 -18.97 -31.13 1.11
CA THR A 656 -20.43 -31.33 1.08
C THR A 656 -21.12 -30.04 1.51
N VAL A 657 -22.09 -29.57 0.74
CA VAL A 657 -22.82 -28.34 1.08
C VAL A 657 -24.32 -28.62 1.11
N ASN A 658 -24.95 -28.34 2.24
CA ASN A 658 -26.40 -28.37 2.36
C ASN A 658 -26.93 -26.93 2.27
N MET A 659 -27.66 -26.62 1.21
CA MET A 659 -28.32 -25.33 1.00
C MET A 659 -29.82 -25.45 1.18
N ILE A 660 -30.38 -24.60 2.04
CA ILE A 660 -31.82 -24.47 2.24
C ILE A 660 -32.25 -23.11 1.73
N TYR A 661 -33.09 -23.12 0.70
CA TYR A 661 -33.65 -21.95 0.06
C TYR A 661 -35.09 -21.78 0.53
N THR A 662 -35.38 -20.68 1.23
CA THR A 662 -36.74 -20.35 1.68
C THR A 662 -37.23 -19.14 0.91
N ILE A 663 -38.14 -19.37 -0.04
CA ILE A 663 -38.75 -18.35 -0.89
C ILE A 663 -40.09 -17.93 -0.26
N TYR A 664 -40.24 -16.65 0.04
CA TYR A 664 -41.47 -16.07 0.59
C TYR A 664 -42.31 -15.42 -0.52
N SER A 665 -43.60 -15.20 -0.26
CA SER A 665 -44.52 -14.54 -1.20
C SER A 665 -44.12 -13.10 -1.56
N SER A 666 -43.32 -12.43 -0.73
CA SER A 666 -42.70 -11.13 -1.04
C SER A 666 -41.65 -11.19 -2.16
N GLY A 667 -41.14 -12.37 -2.48
CA GLY A 667 -39.98 -12.59 -3.34
C GLY A 667 -38.67 -12.68 -2.56
N ASP A 668 -38.70 -12.51 -1.23
CA ASP A 668 -37.54 -12.77 -0.39
C ASP A 668 -37.09 -14.23 -0.50
N LEU A 669 -35.82 -14.42 -0.82
CA LEU A 669 -35.13 -15.70 -0.81
C LEU A 669 -34.09 -15.68 0.30
N ILE A 670 -34.31 -16.47 1.34
CA ILE A 670 -33.30 -16.74 2.37
C ILE A 670 -32.54 -18.00 1.99
N ILE A 671 -31.22 -17.86 1.86
CA ILE A 671 -30.27 -18.93 1.58
C ILE A 671 -29.58 -19.24 2.90
N GLU A 672 -29.80 -20.43 3.43
CA GLU A 672 -28.98 -21.00 4.50
C GLU A 672 -27.96 -21.95 3.87
N CYS A 673 -26.68 -21.67 4.06
CA CYS A 673 -25.60 -22.48 3.54
C CYS A 673 -24.84 -23.15 4.69
N ASN A 674 -24.84 -24.47 4.72
CA ASN A 674 -24.08 -25.30 5.65
C ASN A 674 -23.03 -26.09 4.86
N ALA A 675 -21.78 -25.63 4.88
CA ALA A 675 -20.67 -26.24 4.17
C ALA A 675 -19.82 -27.09 5.11
N ILE A 676 -19.44 -28.29 4.66
CA ILE A 676 -18.58 -29.24 5.38
C ILE A 676 -17.43 -29.61 4.43
N PRO A 677 -16.32 -28.85 4.47
CA PRO A 677 -15.08 -29.21 3.80
C PRO A 677 -14.42 -30.44 4.46
N SER A 678 -13.67 -31.21 3.68
CA SER A 678 -12.79 -32.26 4.21
C SER A 678 -11.67 -31.64 5.04
N SER A 679 -11.35 -32.24 6.19
CA SER A 679 -10.33 -31.73 7.12
C SER A 679 -8.90 -31.74 6.57
N GLU A 680 -8.65 -32.52 5.52
CA GLU A 680 -7.34 -32.64 4.86
C GLU A 680 -7.09 -31.52 3.83
N LEU A 681 -8.09 -30.68 3.55
CA LEU A 681 -7.91 -29.58 2.60
C LEU A 681 -6.99 -28.50 3.18
N PRO A 682 -6.17 -27.85 2.33
CA PRO A 682 -5.45 -26.65 2.72
C PRO A 682 -6.45 -25.52 3.07
N PRO A 683 -5.98 -24.40 3.66
CA PRO A 683 -6.80 -23.21 3.82
C PRO A 683 -7.50 -22.83 2.50
N LEU A 684 -8.79 -22.56 2.57
CA LEU A 684 -9.65 -22.34 1.42
C LEU A 684 -9.46 -20.90 0.87
N PRO A 685 -9.49 -20.70 -0.46
CA PRO A 685 -9.43 -19.35 -1.03
C PRO A 685 -10.60 -18.46 -0.59
N ARG A 686 -11.80 -19.04 -0.55
CA ARG A 686 -13.05 -18.41 -0.08
C ARG A 686 -14.09 -19.46 0.35
N VAL A 687 -15.14 -18.99 1.01
CA VAL A 687 -16.37 -19.72 1.33
C VAL A 687 -17.55 -18.78 1.10
N GLY A 688 -18.31 -19.01 0.05
CA GLY A 688 -19.36 -18.11 -0.38
C GLY A 688 -20.34 -18.72 -1.37
N VAL A 689 -21.05 -17.84 -2.07
CA VAL A 689 -21.93 -18.20 -3.17
C VAL A 689 -21.62 -17.37 -4.41
N GLU A 690 -21.79 -18.02 -5.56
CA GLU A 690 -21.66 -17.42 -6.88
C GLU A 690 -23.03 -17.32 -7.55
N LEU A 691 -23.27 -16.19 -8.20
CA LEU A 691 -24.48 -15.92 -8.99
C LEU A 691 -24.13 -15.10 -10.23
N HIS A 692 -24.86 -15.37 -11.32
CA HIS A 692 -24.69 -14.70 -12.60
C HIS A 692 -25.88 -13.81 -12.87
N LEU A 693 -25.66 -12.50 -12.86
CA LEU A 693 -26.69 -11.50 -13.12
C LEU A 693 -26.81 -11.20 -14.61
N GLU A 694 -27.98 -10.72 -15.01
CA GLU A 694 -28.17 -10.23 -16.37
C GLU A 694 -27.35 -8.95 -16.61
N LYS A 695 -26.78 -8.80 -17.81
CA LYS A 695 -25.78 -7.76 -18.08
C LYS A 695 -26.31 -6.33 -17.90
N SER A 696 -27.62 -6.09 -17.96
CA SER A 696 -28.22 -4.78 -17.78
C SER A 696 -28.40 -4.34 -16.33
N VAL A 697 -28.29 -5.25 -15.34
CA VAL A 697 -28.29 -4.90 -13.91
C VAL A 697 -26.88 -4.54 -13.41
N ASP A 698 -26.27 -3.55 -14.07
CA ASP A 698 -24.88 -3.15 -13.89
C ASP A 698 -24.66 -1.99 -12.90
N GLN A 699 -25.72 -1.38 -12.38
CA GLN A 699 -25.64 -0.30 -11.39
C GLN A 699 -25.60 -0.89 -9.97
N ILE A 700 -24.49 -0.66 -9.28
CA ILE A 700 -24.23 -1.24 -7.96
C ILE A 700 -24.27 -0.15 -6.91
N GLN A 701 -25.04 -0.38 -5.85
CA GLN A 701 -24.98 0.40 -4.62
C GLN A 701 -24.77 -0.54 -3.44
N TRP A 702 -23.79 -0.26 -2.57
CA TRP A 702 -23.51 -1.13 -1.41
C TRP A 702 -23.28 -0.34 -0.13
N TYR A 703 -23.62 -0.95 1.01
CA TYR A 703 -23.24 -0.49 2.34
C TYR A 703 -22.14 -1.41 2.89
N GLY A 704 -20.92 -0.90 2.92
CA GLY A 704 -19.73 -1.65 3.32
C GLY A 704 -18.50 -0.78 3.22
N ARG A 705 -17.31 -1.37 3.12
CA ARG A 705 -16.08 -0.61 2.90
C ARG A 705 -15.93 -0.18 1.44
N GLY A 706 -15.36 0.99 1.22
CA GLY A 706 -15.14 1.56 -0.11
C GLY A 706 -14.52 2.96 -0.08
N PRO A 707 -14.50 3.67 -1.23
CA PRO A 707 -15.07 3.24 -2.52
C PRO A 707 -14.16 2.28 -3.30
N PHE A 708 -12.88 2.18 -2.96
CA PHE A 708 -11.87 1.41 -3.68
C PHE A 708 -11.81 -0.06 -3.23
N GLU A 709 -11.01 -0.85 -3.97
CA GLU A 709 -10.80 -2.27 -3.73
C GLU A 709 -10.14 -2.57 -2.38
N CYS A 710 -10.76 -3.45 -1.59
CA CYS A 710 -10.27 -3.85 -0.27
C CYS A 710 -10.57 -5.33 0.03
N TYR A 711 -9.71 -5.92 0.86
CA TYR A 711 -9.69 -7.34 1.24
C TYR A 711 -9.55 -7.49 2.76
N PRO A 712 -9.78 -8.70 3.33
CA PRO A 712 -9.83 -8.90 4.79
C PRO A 712 -8.61 -8.37 5.56
N ASP A 713 -7.42 -8.43 4.97
CA ASP A 713 -6.17 -7.90 5.52
C ASP A 713 -5.84 -6.48 5.02
N ARG A 714 -6.25 -6.07 3.81
CA ARG A 714 -6.07 -4.70 3.26
C ARG A 714 -7.38 -3.90 3.20
N LYS A 715 -7.79 -3.28 4.30
CA LYS A 715 -9.08 -2.54 4.36
C LYS A 715 -9.16 -1.38 5.35
N ALA A 716 -8.09 -1.03 6.04
CA ALA A 716 -8.11 -0.01 7.08
C ALA A 716 -8.37 1.39 6.52
N ALA A 717 -7.89 1.68 5.31
CA ALA A 717 -8.15 2.94 4.61
C ALA A 717 -9.60 3.07 4.11
N ALA A 718 -10.25 1.95 3.81
CA ALA A 718 -11.58 1.91 3.22
C ALA A 718 -12.64 2.13 4.30
N HIS A 719 -13.34 3.27 4.26
CA HIS A 719 -14.37 3.61 5.24
C HIS A 719 -15.66 2.85 5.00
N VAL A 720 -16.39 2.53 6.07
CA VAL A 720 -17.74 2.00 6.01
C VAL A 720 -18.71 3.13 5.64
N GLY A 721 -19.46 2.95 4.56
CA GLY A 721 -20.39 3.94 4.01
C GLY A 721 -21.26 3.35 2.91
N VAL A 722 -22.18 4.15 2.36
CA VAL A 722 -22.92 3.80 1.14
C VAL A 722 -22.21 4.36 -0.07
N TYR A 723 -21.87 3.48 -1.01
CA TYR A 723 -21.18 3.81 -2.25
C TYR A 723 -21.96 3.31 -3.45
N GLU A 724 -21.69 3.91 -4.61
CA GLU A 724 -22.33 3.56 -5.88
C GLU A 724 -21.30 3.55 -7.01
N GLN A 725 -21.31 2.51 -7.85
CA GLN A 725 -20.45 2.34 -9.03
C GLN A 725 -21.15 1.48 -10.08
N ASN A 726 -20.71 1.55 -11.34
CA ASN A 726 -21.06 0.52 -12.33
C ASN A 726 -20.11 -0.67 -12.20
N VAL A 727 -20.55 -1.87 -12.58
CA VAL A 727 -19.70 -3.08 -12.62
C VAL A 727 -18.38 -2.83 -13.37
N GLY A 728 -18.43 -2.13 -14.51
CA GLY A 728 -17.23 -1.85 -15.31
C GLY A 728 -16.20 -0.98 -14.60
N ASP A 729 -16.64 -0.11 -13.69
CA ASP A 729 -15.79 0.80 -12.92
C ASP A 729 -15.20 0.12 -11.67
N MET A 730 -15.68 -1.08 -11.31
CA MET A 730 -15.15 -1.87 -10.21
C MET A 730 -13.87 -2.63 -10.58
N HIS A 731 -13.66 -2.91 -11.88
CA HIS A 731 -12.53 -3.68 -12.39
C HIS A 731 -11.20 -2.97 -12.13
N VAL A 732 -10.29 -3.65 -11.43
CA VAL A 732 -8.92 -3.17 -11.22
C VAL A 732 -8.01 -3.84 -12.26
N PRO A 733 -7.43 -3.09 -13.22
CA PRO A 733 -6.71 -3.64 -14.36
C PRO A 733 -5.25 -3.96 -14.01
N TYR A 734 -5.03 -4.90 -13.08
CA TYR A 734 -3.69 -5.46 -12.85
C TYR A 734 -3.11 -5.99 -14.16
N ILE A 735 -1.82 -5.73 -14.41
CA ILE A 735 -1.16 -6.09 -15.68
C ILE A 735 -1.28 -7.58 -15.95
N VAL A 736 -0.99 -8.39 -14.94
CA VAL A 736 -1.30 -9.83 -14.90
C VAL A 736 -2.62 -9.99 -14.14
N PRO A 737 -3.70 -10.45 -14.81
CA PRO A 737 -5.00 -10.64 -14.16
C PRO A 737 -4.99 -11.67 -13.03
N GLY A 738 -5.89 -11.47 -12.08
CA GLY A 738 -6.13 -12.33 -10.92
C GLY A 738 -7.38 -11.84 -10.16
N GLU A 739 -7.63 -12.38 -8.97
CA GLU A 739 -8.71 -11.92 -8.10
C GLU A 739 -8.62 -10.39 -7.88
N CYS A 740 -9.73 -9.69 -8.15
CA CYS A 740 -9.84 -8.24 -8.05
C CYS A 740 -11.29 -7.80 -7.80
N SER A 741 -11.50 -6.48 -7.69
CA SER A 741 -12.81 -5.84 -7.52
C SER A 741 -13.49 -6.08 -6.16
N GLY A 742 -12.78 -6.66 -5.19
CA GLY A 742 -13.30 -6.94 -3.85
C GLY A 742 -13.74 -5.70 -3.06
N ARG A 743 -14.82 -5.85 -2.29
CA ARG A 743 -15.29 -4.93 -1.25
C ARG A 743 -15.51 -5.70 0.03
N ALA A 744 -14.91 -5.23 1.12
CA ALA A 744 -14.95 -5.89 2.41
C ALA A 744 -16.08 -5.36 3.31
N ASP A 745 -16.45 -6.17 4.28
CA ASP A 745 -17.43 -5.86 5.32
C ASP A 745 -18.77 -5.31 4.77
N VAL A 746 -19.30 -5.91 3.71
CA VAL A 746 -20.55 -5.51 3.04
C VAL A 746 -21.76 -6.06 3.80
N ARG A 747 -22.64 -5.18 4.26
CA ARG A 747 -23.91 -5.53 4.91
C ARG A 747 -24.98 -5.83 3.87
N TRP A 748 -25.08 -4.96 2.85
CA TRP A 748 -25.99 -5.12 1.73
C TRP A 748 -25.43 -4.51 0.45
N VAL A 749 -25.92 -5.02 -0.68
CA VAL A 749 -25.62 -4.55 -2.03
C VAL A 749 -26.88 -4.64 -2.90
N THR A 750 -27.06 -3.71 -3.83
CA THR A 750 -28.07 -3.77 -4.89
C THR A 750 -27.40 -3.83 -6.24
N PHE A 751 -28.02 -4.54 -7.16
CA PHE A 751 -27.68 -4.60 -8.57
C PHE A 751 -28.94 -4.22 -9.35
N GLN A 752 -28.92 -3.10 -10.05
CA GLN A 752 -30.09 -2.52 -10.71
C GLN A 752 -29.77 -2.18 -12.16
N ASN A 753 -30.80 -2.22 -12.98
CA ASN A 753 -30.75 -1.66 -14.32
C ASN A 753 -31.15 -0.18 -14.30
N LYS A 754 -31.08 0.46 -15.47
CA LYS A 754 -31.42 1.88 -15.63
C LYS A 754 -32.87 2.23 -15.28
N ASP A 755 -33.77 1.25 -15.25
CA ASP A 755 -35.17 1.40 -14.88
C ASP A 755 -35.41 1.17 -13.37
N GLY A 756 -34.34 0.96 -12.58
CA GLY A 756 -34.40 0.71 -11.14
C GLY A 756 -34.89 -0.70 -10.76
N VAL A 757 -34.91 -1.63 -11.72
CA VAL A 757 -35.31 -3.04 -11.48
C VAL A 757 -34.07 -3.89 -11.29
N GLY A 758 -34.09 -4.80 -10.31
CA GLY A 758 -32.92 -5.63 -10.03
C GLY A 758 -33.05 -6.56 -8.82
N ILE A 759 -31.91 -6.83 -8.17
CA ILE A 759 -31.80 -7.62 -6.95
C ILE A 759 -31.11 -6.84 -5.83
N PHE A 760 -31.62 -6.96 -4.62
CA PHE A 760 -30.97 -6.60 -3.37
C PHE A 760 -30.43 -7.87 -2.71
N ALA A 761 -29.19 -7.83 -2.22
CA ALA A 761 -28.55 -8.87 -1.43
C ALA A 761 -28.11 -8.31 -0.07
N SER A 762 -28.32 -9.05 1.02
CA SER A 762 -27.78 -8.69 2.34
C SER A 762 -27.39 -9.91 3.15
N THR A 763 -26.62 -9.67 4.21
CA THR A 763 -26.51 -10.64 5.30
C THR A 763 -27.88 -10.89 5.92
N TYR A 764 -28.05 -12.05 6.54
CA TYR A 764 -29.27 -12.40 7.26
C TYR A 764 -28.96 -13.10 8.59
N GLY A 765 -29.87 -12.94 9.56
CA GLY A 765 -29.72 -13.51 10.90
C GLY A 765 -28.47 -12.98 11.60
N SER A 766 -27.66 -13.90 12.15
CA SER A 766 -26.40 -13.58 12.85
C SER A 766 -25.17 -13.64 11.96
N SER A 767 -25.33 -13.65 10.62
CA SER A 767 -24.20 -13.73 9.70
C SER A 767 -23.40 -12.42 9.70
N PRO A 768 -22.05 -12.49 9.74
CA PRO A 768 -21.23 -11.29 9.66
C PRO A 768 -21.31 -10.66 8.26
N PRO A 769 -20.91 -9.38 8.12
CA PRO A 769 -20.73 -8.72 6.83
C PRO A 769 -19.87 -9.54 5.85
N MET A 770 -20.19 -9.44 4.56
CA MET A 770 -19.64 -10.27 3.48
C MET A 770 -18.42 -9.61 2.81
N GLN A 771 -17.60 -10.40 2.13
CA GLN A 771 -16.77 -9.91 1.03
C GLN A 771 -17.63 -10.01 -0.25
N MET A 772 -17.62 -8.96 -1.08
CA MET A 772 -18.38 -8.91 -2.33
C MET A 772 -17.49 -8.52 -3.50
N SER A 773 -17.66 -9.19 -4.63
CA SER A 773 -17.11 -8.75 -5.92
C SER A 773 -18.13 -8.95 -7.04
N ALA A 774 -18.04 -8.12 -8.07
CA ALA A 774 -18.87 -8.19 -9.27
C ALA A 774 -18.03 -7.83 -10.49
N SER A 775 -18.07 -8.66 -11.53
CA SER A 775 -17.20 -8.52 -12.70
C SER A 775 -17.88 -9.01 -13.98
N TYR A 776 -17.49 -8.40 -15.11
CA TYR A 776 -17.79 -8.94 -16.44
C TYR A 776 -16.84 -10.06 -16.87
N TYR A 777 -15.74 -10.27 -16.14
CA TYR A 777 -14.77 -11.32 -16.37
C TYR A 777 -14.98 -12.42 -15.33
N SER A 778 -15.14 -13.66 -15.79
CA SER A 778 -15.33 -14.78 -14.89
C SER A 778 -14.05 -15.10 -14.11
N THR A 779 -14.19 -15.79 -12.99
CA THR A 779 -13.04 -16.28 -12.22
C THR A 779 -12.09 -17.13 -13.08
N ALA A 780 -12.64 -17.98 -13.96
CA ALA A 780 -11.86 -18.78 -14.88
C ALA A 780 -11.14 -17.94 -15.95
N GLU A 781 -11.76 -16.86 -16.41
CA GLU A 781 -11.18 -15.94 -17.38
C GLU A 781 -10.02 -15.13 -16.79
N LEU A 782 -10.16 -14.69 -15.53
CA LEU A 782 -9.10 -14.02 -14.77
C LEU A 782 -7.90 -14.95 -14.51
N ASP A 783 -8.11 -16.24 -14.25
CA ASP A 783 -7.02 -17.23 -14.09
C ASP A 783 -6.35 -17.58 -15.44
N ARG A 784 -7.11 -17.57 -16.54
CA ARG A 784 -6.61 -17.89 -17.89
C ARG A 784 -5.71 -16.79 -18.45
N ALA A 785 -6.14 -15.54 -18.33
CA ALA A 785 -5.49 -14.43 -19.01
C ALA A 785 -4.12 -14.12 -18.38
N THR A 786 -3.11 -13.91 -19.22
CA THR A 786 -1.78 -13.49 -18.75
C THR A 786 -1.61 -11.98 -18.81
N ARG A 787 -2.52 -11.30 -19.53
CA ARG A 787 -2.56 -9.84 -19.64
C ARG A 787 -3.98 -9.33 -19.59
N ASN A 788 -4.14 -8.11 -19.10
CA ASN A 788 -5.44 -7.46 -19.07
C ASN A 788 -6.09 -7.29 -20.46
N GLU A 789 -5.30 -7.10 -21.54
CA GLU A 789 -5.85 -6.96 -22.91
C GLU A 789 -6.33 -8.28 -23.53
N GLU A 790 -5.99 -9.43 -22.93
CA GLU A 790 -6.42 -10.76 -23.36
C GLU A 790 -7.79 -11.14 -22.77
N LEU A 791 -8.31 -10.34 -21.84
CA LEU A 791 -9.57 -10.59 -21.17
C LEU A 791 -10.76 -10.46 -22.12
N VAL A 792 -11.65 -11.45 -22.05
CA VAL A 792 -12.89 -11.53 -22.82
C VAL A 792 -14.05 -11.34 -21.86
N GLN A 793 -14.83 -10.27 -22.07
CA GLN A 793 -16.03 -10.04 -21.28
C GLN A 793 -17.09 -11.12 -21.52
N GLY A 794 -17.71 -11.56 -20.43
CA GLY A 794 -18.87 -12.43 -20.43
C GLY A 794 -20.16 -11.76 -20.91
N ASN A 795 -21.19 -12.60 -21.06
CA ASN A 795 -22.54 -12.18 -21.42
C ASN A 795 -23.42 -11.85 -20.19
N ASP A 796 -22.89 -12.10 -19.00
CA ASP A 796 -23.49 -11.87 -17.69
C ASP A 796 -22.49 -11.14 -16.78
N ILE A 797 -22.94 -10.81 -15.57
CA ILE A 797 -22.08 -10.29 -14.50
C ILE A 797 -21.91 -11.43 -13.49
N GLU A 798 -20.67 -11.88 -13.28
CA GLU A 798 -20.35 -12.85 -12.23
C GLU A 798 -20.21 -12.12 -10.89
N VAL A 799 -21.00 -12.53 -9.90
CA VAL A 799 -21.04 -11.93 -8.57
C VAL A 799 -20.70 -12.99 -7.53
N HIS A 800 -19.80 -12.63 -6.62
CA HIS A 800 -19.43 -13.44 -5.46
C HIS A 800 -19.88 -12.75 -4.17
N LEU A 801 -20.57 -13.50 -3.32
CA LEU A 801 -20.99 -13.07 -1.99
C LEU A 801 -20.41 -14.04 -0.96
N ASP A 802 -19.28 -13.66 -0.36
CA ASP A 802 -18.49 -14.55 0.47
C ASP A 802 -18.71 -14.30 1.96
N HIS A 803 -18.99 -15.37 2.70
CA HIS A 803 -19.00 -15.37 4.15
C HIS A 803 -17.58 -15.22 4.72
N LYS A 804 -16.61 -15.86 4.05
CA LYS A 804 -15.18 -15.74 4.35
C LYS A 804 -14.39 -15.68 3.06
N HIS A 805 -13.41 -14.79 3.03
CA HIS A 805 -12.44 -14.68 1.96
C HIS A 805 -11.05 -14.74 2.60
N MET A 806 -10.10 -15.43 1.98
CA MET A 806 -8.72 -15.43 2.45
C MET A 806 -8.07 -14.06 2.20
N GLY A 807 -7.15 -13.65 3.07
CA GLY A 807 -6.34 -12.45 2.86
C GLY A 807 -5.55 -12.48 1.54
N LEU A 808 -4.96 -11.34 1.19
CA LEU A 808 -4.05 -11.21 0.05
C LEU A 808 -2.62 -11.60 0.39
N GLY A 809 -2.18 -11.41 1.64
CA GLY A 809 -0.77 -11.58 1.98
C GLY A 809 0.07 -10.39 1.51
N GLY A 810 1.38 -10.59 1.40
CA GLY A 810 2.31 -9.60 0.84
C GLY A 810 3.47 -9.23 1.75
N ASP A 811 3.76 -10.01 2.79
CA ASP A 811 5.07 -9.94 3.47
C ASP A 811 6.21 -10.11 2.43
N ASP A 812 6.03 -11.07 1.52
CA ASP A 812 6.78 -11.35 0.30
C ASP A 812 5.83 -11.94 -0.77
N SER A 813 6.31 -12.21 -1.98
CA SER A 813 5.52 -12.88 -3.05
C SER A 813 6.17 -14.17 -3.57
N TRP A 814 7.01 -14.82 -2.76
CA TRP A 814 7.67 -16.09 -3.10
C TRP A 814 7.56 -17.13 -1.99
N SER A 815 6.69 -16.90 -1.00
CA SER A 815 6.30 -17.86 0.02
C SER A 815 4.84 -17.64 0.44
N PRO A 816 4.19 -18.64 1.07
CA PRO A 816 2.90 -18.43 1.73
C PRO A 816 2.98 -17.33 2.79
N CYS A 817 2.34 -16.20 2.50
CA CYS A 817 2.53 -14.94 3.23
C CYS A 817 1.23 -14.37 3.85
N VAL A 818 0.12 -15.09 3.82
CA VAL A 818 -1.12 -14.68 4.50
C VAL A 818 -1.01 -15.06 5.99
N HIS A 819 -1.09 -14.08 6.89
CA HIS A 819 -1.02 -14.34 8.34
C HIS A 819 -2.21 -15.20 8.80
N ASP A 820 -2.00 -16.05 9.80
CA ASP A 820 -2.96 -17.08 10.26
C ASP A 820 -4.38 -16.56 10.50
N LYS A 821 -4.52 -15.35 11.04
CA LYS A 821 -5.84 -14.74 11.34
C LYS A 821 -6.67 -14.37 10.10
N TYR A 822 -6.04 -14.36 8.92
CA TYR A 822 -6.65 -14.09 7.63
C TYR A 822 -6.75 -15.35 6.74
N LEU A 823 -6.33 -16.52 7.23
CA LEU A 823 -6.58 -17.80 6.57
C LEU A 823 -8.04 -18.23 6.77
N VAL A 824 -8.55 -19.01 5.82
CA VAL A 824 -9.87 -19.63 5.90
C VAL A 824 -9.68 -21.13 6.11
N PRO A 825 -9.66 -21.65 7.35
CA PRO A 825 -9.37 -23.06 7.59
C PRO A 825 -10.46 -23.99 7.04
N ALA A 826 -10.10 -25.24 6.69
CA ALA A 826 -11.05 -26.25 6.20
C ALA A 826 -11.92 -26.84 7.34
N VAL A 827 -12.80 -26.02 7.91
CA VAL A 827 -13.75 -26.38 8.98
C VAL A 827 -15.20 -26.22 8.52
N PRO A 828 -16.19 -26.77 9.23
CA PRO A 828 -17.59 -26.53 8.91
C PRO A 828 -17.96 -25.04 9.02
N TYR A 829 -18.72 -24.54 8.03
CA TYR A 829 -19.23 -23.17 7.97
C TYR A 829 -20.75 -23.16 7.87
N SER A 830 -21.39 -22.19 8.54
CA SER A 830 -22.83 -21.95 8.47
C SER A 830 -23.09 -20.46 8.37
N PHE A 831 -23.81 -20.04 7.33
CA PHE A 831 -24.13 -18.64 7.09
C PHE A 831 -25.43 -18.47 6.31
N PHE A 832 -25.98 -17.25 6.36
CA PHE A 832 -27.25 -16.90 5.74
C PHE A 832 -27.11 -15.65 4.87
N ILE A 833 -27.68 -15.73 3.67
CA ILE A 833 -27.79 -14.60 2.73
C ILE A 833 -29.27 -14.40 2.41
N ARG A 834 -29.69 -13.13 2.33
CA ARG A 834 -31.01 -12.74 1.85
C ARG A 834 -30.85 -12.14 0.45
N LEU A 835 -31.64 -12.62 -0.50
CA LEU A 835 -31.85 -11.98 -1.79
C LEU A 835 -33.30 -11.53 -1.90
N CYS A 836 -33.57 -10.39 -2.51
CA CYS A 836 -34.94 -9.97 -2.78
C CYS A 836 -35.05 -9.05 -4.00
N PRO A 837 -36.23 -9.01 -4.64
CA PRO A 837 -36.50 -8.12 -5.76
C PRO A 837 -36.40 -6.66 -5.32
N ILE A 838 -35.76 -5.83 -6.15
CA ILE A 838 -35.82 -4.37 -6.01
C ILE A 838 -36.44 -3.77 -7.28
N THR A 839 -37.23 -2.71 -7.08
CA THR A 839 -37.91 -1.96 -8.16
C THR A 839 -37.68 -0.47 -7.95
N ALA A 840 -37.99 0.35 -8.96
CA ALA A 840 -37.89 1.82 -8.87
C ALA A 840 -38.70 2.44 -7.70
N ALA A 841 -39.65 1.71 -7.12
CA ALA A 841 -40.45 2.16 -5.99
C ALA A 841 -39.78 1.94 -4.62
N THR A 842 -38.63 1.27 -4.56
CA THR A 842 -37.96 0.83 -3.33
C THR A 842 -36.47 1.06 -3.41
N SER A 843 -35.87 1.69 -2.40
CA SER A 843 -34.42 1.86 -2.29
C SER A 843 -33.77 0.78 -1.43
N GLY A 844 -32.49 0.49 -1.68
CA GLY A 844 -31.70 -0.43 -0.85
C GLY A 844 -31.70 -0.03 0.63
N LEU A 845 -31.72 1.28 0.93
CA LEU A 845 -31.84 1.79 2.29
C LEU A 845 -33.16 1.43 2.96
N GLU A 846 -34.29 1.60 2.28
CA GLU A 846 -35.60 1.28 2.83
C GLU A 846 -35.70 -0.22 3.12
N MET A 847 -35.16 -1.05 2.22
CA MET A 847 -35.11 -2.50 2.38
C MET A 847 -34.17 -2.93 3.51
N TYR A 848 -33.08 -2.19 3.75
CA TYR A 848 -32.21 -2.42 4.90
C TYR A 848 -32.87 -1.97 6.21
N LYS A 849 -33.45 -0.77 6.26
CA LYS A 849 -34.14 -0.26 7.46
C LYS A 849 -35.33 -1.12 7.85
N SER A 850 -36.06 -1.69 6.89
CA SER A 850 -37.13 -2.63 7.21
C SER A 850 -36.60 -3.86 7.95
N GLN A 851 -35.33 -4.24 7.78
CA GLN A 851 -34.69 -5.34 8.51
C GLN A 851 -34.45 -5.00 9.98
N LEU A 852 -34.06 -3.75 10.25
CA LEU A 852 -33.69 -3.29 11.58
C LEU A 852 -34.90 -3.04 12.49
N GLN A 853 -36.10 -2.87 11.91
CA GLN A 853 -37.32 -2.61 12.69
C GLN A 853 -37.91 -3.88 13.30
N ASN A 854 -37.66 -4.07 14.61
CA ASN A 854 -38.63 -4.51 15.61
C ASN A 854 -38.17 -4.17 17.03
#